data_AF-A0A6A4E7T8-F1
#
_entry.id   AF-A0A6A4E7T8-F1
#
_cell.length_a   1.000
_cell.length_b   1.000
_cell.length_c   1.000
_cell.angle_alpha   90.00
_cell.angle_beta   90.00
_cell.angle_gamma   90.00
#
_symmetry.space_group_name_H-M   'P 1'
#
loop_
_entity.id
_entity.type
_entity.pdbx_description
1 polymer ?
#
loop_
_entity_poly.entity_id
_entity_poly.type
_entity_poly.pdbx_seq_one_letter_code
_entity_poly.pdbx_strand_id
1 'polypeptide(L)'
;MSRGFSLAGAVFAFHCVPPRERHELEALLLSHNGALHDASSGGKPDVVHVITSYWADCAPAADALLRPVTRFWLTETLRLGRWLRPDSHPFFEPPPRPAGLWLQYPRDYQDVTQDRNVDGDGDVRMETAAATTQRRVRLPCSPSFLFRDEVPLWPYIAAFLAQPMRDVHELSARLQLMTLSDPRRRFNCLEYAVNELLPREEKATFFSDVLPEMARLVLDMPQMFATPPPLLTPLEIGEELGANTDGDLRRKTRVLTQSHRFTKLEVLTLVCGCFFGIFPDQDIVKQVQPELSPSRKAGRRGNNNDDIIQFPYFTAVRMFSAPGNMGKMVVLKAQKLRCILQYFLRVVPRITSDRAALSAEVVDFTRVGVHLPVTEGRTRSEQTPLELLDIIGTASDIDEPARPRLYAAKCVSDTLIEDLDKHLQIDFANKFAGGGVLNSGCVQEEIRFLLSPELLVSCLIFAKLERHEAFVIHGTERYSAYQGYGGSFVYGGNYQDTIRLTAQADGRLRRECVIVGIDATDYGSARVERQYTRGHVWRDLVKAYAGFAYPDAHDGAQCWPVATGNWGCGVFQGDRELKFLIQWLAASLRHRDLVYVLFERDLDLQNKVNPLLTLATSPKARDWDGQSGGLAQWLAEFLFDELSVGRGTRGEQNVLSRAATSLERALSTLVLPVGRSSEAETKQQPENAPQAHTSPPAPESKQSPFVTPPRREDQVEAEPSEAMKKKPKTMKKDLQQRTMQDFFAPKK
;
A
#
# COMPACT_ATOMS: atom_id res chain seq x y z
N MET A 1 -34.23 -23.94 -42.18
CA MET A 1 -33.24 -22.89 -42.48
C MET A 1 -33.72 -21.60 -41.84
N SER A 2 -33.09 -21.15 -40.75
CA SER A 2 -33.27 -19.77 -40.31
C SER A 2 -32.71 -18.86 -41.40
N ARG A 3 -33.41 -17.77 -41.73
CA ARG A 3 -32.81 -16.71 -42.56
C ARG A 3 -31.68 -16.09 -41.74
N GLY A 4 -30.43 -16.36 -42.11
CA GLY A 4 -29.28 -15.68 -41.53
C GLY A 4 -29.42 -14.17 -41.71
N PHE A 5 -28.95 -13.42 -40.72
CA PHE A 5 -28.88 -11.97 -40.85
C PHE A 5 -27.95 -11.60 -42.02
N SER A 6 -28.34 -10.60 -42.80
CA SER A 6 -27.72 -10.25 -44.07
C SER A 6 -27.36 -8.77 -44.11
N LEU A 7 -26.16 -8.46 -44.60
CA LEU A 7 -25.64 -7.12 -44.82
C LEU A 7 -26.04 -6.56 -46.20
N ALA A 8 -26.94 -7.24 -46.92
CA ALA A 8 -27.40 -6.83 -48.25
C ALA A 8 -27.89 -5.37 -48.27
N GLY A 9 -27.36 -4.61 -49.24
CA GLY A 9 -27.64 -3.16 -49.39
C GLY A 9 -26.68 -2.25 -48.62
N ALA A 10 -25.84 -2.77 -47.72
CA ALA A 10 -24.79 -1.99 -47.08
C ALA A 10 -23.47 -2.06 -47.86
N VAL A 11 -22.83 -0.90 -47.99
CA VAL A 11 -21.54 -0.72 -48.65
C VAL A 11 -20.45 -0.44 -47.62
N PHE A 12 -19.29 -1.04 -47.79
CA PHE A 12 -18.17 -1.03 -46.84
C PHE A 12 -16.85 -0.62 -47.49
N ALA A 13 -15.99 0.06 -46.74
CA ALA A 13 -14.61 0.35 -47.14
C ALA A 13 -13.64 0.04 -45.97
N PHE A 14 -12.34 0.07 -46.24
CA PHE A 14 -11.29 -0.14 -45.23
C PHE A 14 -10.40 1.08 -45.13
N HIS A 15 -10.02 1.45 -43.91
CA HIS A 15 -9.11 2.57 -43.67
C HIS A 15 -8.08 2.23 -42.60
N CYS A 16 -6.80 2.23 -43.00
CA CYS A 16 -5.65 1.95 -42.15
C CYS A 16 -5.79 0.62 -41.35
N VAL A 17 -6.37 -0.40 -41.98
CA VAL A 17 -6.50 -1.79 -41.50
C VAL A 17 -5.36 -2.66 -42.07
N PRO A 18 -4.69 -3.52 -41.28
CA PRO A 18 -3.62 -4.41 -41.77
C PRO A 18 -4.07 -5.35 -42.92
N PRO A 19 -3.21 -5.68 -43.89
CA PRO A 19 -3.60 -6.48 -45.06
C PRO A 19 -4.23 -7.86 -44.73
N ARG A 20 -3.72 -8.54 -43.70
CA ARG A 20 -4.29 -9.82 -43.23
C ARG A 20 -5.69 -9.64 -42.67
N GLU A 21 -5.86 -8.69 -41.75
CA GLU A 21 -7.15 -8.41 -41.11
C GLU A 21 -8.19 -7.96 -42.15
N ARG A 22 -7.76 -7.14 -43.11
CA ARG A 22 -8.58 -6.72 -44.25
C ARG A 22 -9.08 -7.92 -45.04
N HIS A 23 -8.24 -8.90 -45.37
CA HIS A 23 -8.65 -10.08 -46.12
C HIS A 23 -9.68 -10.95 -45.36
N GLU A 24 -9.50 -11.12 -44.05
CA GLU A 24 -10.48 -11.78 -43.18
C GLU A 24 -11.84 -11.04 -43.19
N LEU A 25 -11.80 -9.70 -43.09
CA LEU A 25 -12.99 -8.85 -43.11
C LEU A 25 -13.69 -8.84 -44.49
N GLU A 26 -12.94 -8.82 -45.59
CA GLU A 26 -13.49 -8.93 -46.95
C GLU A 26 -14.27 -10.24 -47.12
N ALA A 27 -13.71 -11.37 -46.69
CA ALA A 27 -14.40 -12.66 -46.70
C ALA A 27 -15.63 -12.69 -45.77
N LEU A 28 -15.55 -12.06 -44.59
CA LEU A 28 -16.66 -11.96 -43.65
C LEU A 28 -17.83 -11.13 -44.19
N LEU A 29 -17.54 -10.00 -44.86
CA LEU A 29 -18.56 -9.15 -45.48
C LEU A 29 -19.25 -9.86 -46.65
N LEU A 30 -18.47 -10.44 -47.57
CA LEU A 30 -19.00 -11.12 -48.76
C LEU A 30 -19.86 -12.33 -48.39
N SER A 31 -19.46 -13.13 -47.40
CA SER A 31 -20.24 -14.28 -46.91
C SER A 31 -21.59 -13.90 -46.28
N HIS A 32 -21.78 -12.63 -45.91
CA HIS A 32 -23.03 -12.08 -45.39
C HIS A 32 -23.74 -11.13 -46.37
N ASN A 33 -23.39 -11.16 -47.66
CA ASN A 33 -23.94 -10.32 -48.73
C ASN A 33 -23.66 -8.80 -48.61
N GLY A 34 -22.63 -8.40 -47.87
CA GLY A 34 -22.15 -7.01 -47.87
C GLY A 34 -21.38 -6.67 -49.16
N ALA A 35 -21.44 -5.41 -49.59
CA ALA A 35 -20.72 -4.94 -50.77
C ALA A 35 -19.49 -4.10 -50.40
N LEU A 36 -18.40 -4.21 -51.17
CA LEU A 36 -17.24 -3.33 -51.02
C LEU A 36 -17.42 -2.06 -51.88
N HIS A 37 -16.97 -0.93 -51.36
CA HIS A 37 -17.00 0.35 -52.06
C HIS A 37 -15.93 0.38 -53.16
N ASP A 38 -16.37 0.54 -54.40
CA ASP A 38 -15.52 0.80 -55.55
C ASP A 38 -15.72 2.24 -56.03
N ALA A 39 -14.73 3.09 -55.76
CA ALA A 39 -14.73 4.50 -56.16
C ALA A 39 -14.66 4.72 -57.68
N SER A 40 -14.38 3.68 -58.47
CA SER A 40 -14.45 3.72 -59.95
C SER A 40 -15.84 3.36 -60.49
N SER A 41 -16.70 2.76 -59.67
CA SER A 41 -18.10 2.50 -60.01
C SER A 41 -18.95 3.77 -59.83
N GLY A 42 -19.71 4.16 -60.85
CA GLY A 42 -20.48 5.42 -60.85
C GLY A 42 -21.69 5.49 -59.90
N GLY A 43 -21.83 4.54 -58.97
CA GLY A 43 -22.91 4.49 -57.99
C GLY A 43 -22.58 5.32 -56.74
N LYS A 44 -23.51 6.19 -56.32
CA LYS A 44 -23.41 6.90 -55.04
C LYS A 44 -24.24 6.17 -53.97
N PRO A 45 -23.62 5.42 -53.05
CA PRO A 45 -24.33 4.87 -51.89
C PRO A 45 -24.70 5.99 -50.90
N ASP A 46 -25.81 5.82 -50.17
CA ASP A 46 -26.26 6.79 -49.16
C ASP A 46 -25.30 6.85 -47.94
N VAL A 47 -24.70 5.72 -47.57
CA VAL A 47 -23.70 5.59 -46.50
C VAL A 47 -22.70 4.48 -46.87
N VAL A 48 -21.40 4.74 -46.67
CA VAL A 48 -20.32 3.75 -46.70
C VAL A 48 -19.79 3.54 -45.28
N HIS A 49 -19.86 2.31 -44.80
CA HIS A 49 -19.29 1.93 -43.50
C HIS A 49 -17.79 1.68 -43.64
N VAL A 50 -16.98 2.59 -43.12
CA VAL A 50 -15.53 2.51 -43.23
C VAL A 50 -14.99 1.77 -42.01
N ILE A 51 -14.60 0.51 -42.18
CA ILE A 51 -14.00 -0.30 -41.12
C ILE A 51 -12.56 0.19 -40.90
N THR A 52 -12.26 0.59 -39.67
CA THR A 52 -10.97 1.18 -39.28
C THR A 52 -10.27 0.36 -38.20
N SER A 53 -8.93 0.45 -38.16
CA SER A 53 -8.16 0.08 -36.97
C SER A 53 -8.59 0.93 -35.75
N TYR A 54 -8.46 0.37 -34.55
CA TYR A 54 -8.76 1.05 -33.28
C TYR A 54 -7.83 2.25 -32.99
N TRP A 55 -6.69 2.35 -33.68
CA TRP A 55 -5.91 3.59 -33.76
C TRP A 55 -5.34 3.73 -35.17
N ALA A 56 -5.58 4.87 -35.81
CA ALA A 56 -5.14 5.15 -37.17
C ALA A 56 -4.30 6.43 -37.23
N ASP A 57 -3.08 6.30 -37.74
CA ASP A 57 -2.15 7.42 -37.98
C ASP A 57 -2.60 8.35 -39.12
N CYS A 58 -3.71 8.01 -39.77
CA CYS A 58 -4.33 8.63 -40.92
C CYS A 58 -5.80 8.93 -40.58
N ALA A 59 -6.31 10.13 -40.91
CA ALA A 59 -7.75 10.36 -40.97
C ALA A 59 -8.31 9.79 -42.30
N PRO A 60 -9.54 9.24 -42.34
CA PRO A 60 -10.20 8.94 -43.60
C PRO A 60 -10.46 10.25 -44.37
N ALA A 61 -10.62 10.15 -45.70
CA ALA A 61 -10.98 11.31 -46.50
C ALA A 61 -12.27 11.95 -45.98
N ALA A 62 -12.32 13.28 -45.90
CA ALA A 62 -13.47 14.01 -45.36
C ALA A 62 -14.63 14.02 -46.38
N ASP A 63 -15.47 12.99 -46.35
CA ASP A 63 -16.70 12.88 -47.12
C ASP A 63 -17.85 12.50 -46.16
N ALA A 64 -18.97 13.23 -46.26
CA ALA A 64 -20.15 13.08 -45.41
C ALA A 64 -20.87 11.72 -45.58
N LEU A 65 -20.57 10.98 -46.65
CA LEU A 65 -21.07 9.63 -46.89
C LEU A 65 -20.33 8.55 -46.07
N LEU A 66 -19.17 8.86 -45.49
CA LEU A 66 -18.34 7.88 -44.78
C LEU A 66 -18.69 7.81 -43.29
N ARG A 67 -19.17 6.65 -42.82
CA ARG A 67 -19.36 6.36 -41.40
C ARG A 67 -18.22 5.46 -40.88
N PRO A 68 -17.27 5.98 -40.08
CA PRO A 68 -16.21 5.16 -39.51
C PRO A 68 -16.79 4.20 -38.46
N VAL A 69 -16.41 2.94 -38.54
CA VAL A 69 -16.82 1.85 -37.63
C VAL A 69 -15.64 0.92 -37.34
N THR A 70 -15.72 0.14 -36.27
CA THR A 70 -14.68 -0.85 -35.90
C THR A 70 -15.03 -2.26 -36.34
N ARG A 71 -14.03 -3.16 -36.34
CA ARG A 71 -14.26 -4.62 -36.46
C ARG A 71 -15.26 -5.12 -35.40
N PHE A 72 -15.15 -4.64 -34.16
CA PHE A 72 -16.06 -5.00 -33.06
C PHE A 72 -17.53 -4.64 -33.32
N TRP A 73 -17.82 -3.53 -34.00
CA TRP A 73 -19.20 -3.21 -34.40
C TRP A 73 -19.75 -4.21 -35.40
N LEU A 74 -18.95 -4.63 -36.38
CA LEU A 74 -19.34 -5.63 -37.37
C LEU A 74 -19.55 -7.00 -36.72
N THR A 75 -18.63 -7.45 -35.86
CA THR A 75 -18.76 -8.76 -35.17
C THR A 75 -19.99 -8.79 -34.26
N GLU A 76 -20.25 -7.75 -33.45
CA GLU A 76 -21.46 -7.68 -32.62
C GLU A 76 -22.76 -7.56 -33.45
N THR A 77 -22.74 -6.84 -34.57
CA THR A 77 -23.88 -6.71 -35.50
C THR A 77 -24.27 -8.05 -36.11
N LEU A 78 -23.28 -8.83 -36.57
CA LEU A 78 -23.48 -10.19 -37.07
C LEU A 78 -23.92 -11.14 -35.95
N ARG A 79 -23.25 -11.11 -34.78
CA ARG A 79 -23.55 -12.00 -33.64
C ARG A 79 -24.96 -11.80 -33.08
N LEU A 80 -25.45 -10.55 -33.03
CA LEU A 80 -26.80 -10.23 -32.56
C LEU A 80 -27.86 -10.32 -33.67
N GLY A 81 -27.46 -10.55 -34.92
CA GLY A 81 -28.38 -10.70 -36.05
C GLY A 81 -29.24 -9.47 -36.34
N ARG A 82 -28.74 -8.27 -36.06
CA ARG A 82 -29.44 -7.00 -36.28
C ARG A 82 -28.47 -5.84 -36.44
N TRP A 83 -28.85 -4.85 -37.24
CA TRP A 83 -28.12 -3.58 -37.33
C TRP A 83 -28.03 -2.88 -35.97
N LEU A 84 -26.80 -2.61 -35.51
CA LEU A 84 -26.52 -1.81 -34.33
C LEU A 84 -26.19 -0.39 -34.75
N ARG A 85 -26.63 0.61 -33.98
CA ARG A 85 -26.23 2.00 -34.26
C ARG A 85 -24.77 2.20 -33.81
N PRO A 86 -23.88 2.81 -34.60
CA PRO A 86 -22.50 3.04 -34.19
C PRO A 86 -22.37 3.85 -32.89
N ASP A 87 -23.27 4.79 -32.64
CA ASP A 87 -23.30 5.60 -31.40
C ASP A 87 -23.76 4.83 -30.14
N SER A 88 -24.22 3.59 -30.26
CA SER A 88 -24.82 2.84 -29.15
C SER A 88 -23.83 2.13 -28.21
N HIS A 89 -22.53 2.11 -28.56
CA HIS A 89 -21.46 1.55 -27.71
C HIS A 89 -20.14 2.28 -27.95
N PRO A 90 -19.33 2.60 -26.91
CA PRO A 90 -18.12 3.41 -27.05
C PRO A 90 -17.03 2.83 -27.96
N PHE A 91 -17.08 1.52 -28.26
CA PHE A 91 -16.10 0.83 -29.11
C PHE A 91 -16.59 0.51 -30.52
N PHE A 92 -17.78 0.95 -30.91
CA PHE A 92 -18.31 0.71 -32.25
C PHE A 92 -17.78 1.69 -33.29
N GLU A 93 -17.36 2.87 -32.84
CA GLU A 93 -16.66 3.88 -33.63
C GLU A 93 -15.21 3.98 -33.13
N PRO A 94 -14.22 4.28 -33.99
CA PRO A 94 -12.86 4.49 -33.55
C PRO A 94 -12.76 5.66 -32.56
N PRO A 95 -11.76 5.66 -31.66
CA PRO A 95 -11.59 6.71 -30.68
C PRO A 95 -11.32 8.08 -31.35
N PRO A 96 -11.86 9.18 -30.79
CA PRO A 96 -11.66 10.53 -31.35
C PRO A 96 -10.19 10.94 -31.23
N ARG A 97 -9.48 11.01 -32.36
CA ARG A 97 -8.04 11.28 -32.38
C ARG A 97 -7.72 12.74 -32.03
N PRO A 98 -6.87 13.01 -31.02
CA PRO A 98 -6.33 14.34 -30.76
C PRO A 98 -5.25 14.71 -31.78
N ALA A 99 -5.24 15.98 -32.23
CA ALA A 99 -4.18 16.49 -33.08
C ALA A 99 -2.85 16.52 -32.32
N GLY A 100 -1.85 15.79 -32.81
CA GLY A 100 -0.49 15.75 -32.25
C GLY A 100 -0.22 14.61 -31.25
N LEU A 101 -1.21 13.81 -30.85
CA LEU A 101 -0.97 12.59 -30.06
C LEU A 101 -0.58 11.41 -30.97
N TRP A 102 0.52 10.74 -30.61
CA TRP A 102 1.02 9.54 -31.27
C TRP A 102 1.27 8.46 -30.22
N LEU A 103 0.61 7.31 -30.36
CA LEU A 103 0.80 6.17 -29.47
C LEU A 103 2.03 5.35 -29.89
N GLN A 104 3.20 5.88 -29.57
CA GLN A 104 4.48 5.22 -29.82
C GLN A 104 4.97 4.55 -28.53
N TYR A 105 5.24 3.26 -28.62
CA TYR A 105 5.97 2.51 -27.61
C TYR A 105 7.47 2.69 -27.84
N PRO A 106 8.29 2.74 -26.77
CA PRO A 106 9.74 2.71 -26.92
C PRO A 106 10.19 1.36 -27.51
N ARG A 107 11.37 1.31 -28.15
CA ARG A 107 11.84 0.10 -28.87
C ARG A 107 12.10 -1.10 -27.95
N ASP A 108 12.35 -0.82 -26.69
CA ASP A 108 12.61 -1.73 -25.58
C ASP A 108 11.36 -2.00 -24.70
N TYR A 109 10.16 -1.63 -25.18
CA TYR A 109 8.91 -1.93 -24.48
C TYR A 109 8.68 -3.44 -24.35
N GLN A 110 8.49 -3.92 -23.12
CA GLN A 110 8.23 -5.32 -22.79
C GLN A 110 6.74 -5.50 -22.46
N ASP A 111 5.98 -6.17 -23.33
CA ASP A 111 4.62 -6.56 -22.99
C ASP A 111 4.62 -7.86 -22.17
N VAL A 112 3.76 -7.93 -21.15
CA VAL A 112 3.74 -9.02 -20.15
C VAL A 112 3.41 -10.39 -20.77
N THR A 113 2.80 -10.39 -21.95
CA THR A 113 2.43 -11.60 -22.72
C THR A 113 3.52 -12.16 -23.62
N GLN A 114 4.65 -11.45 -23.84
CA GLN A 114 5.75 -12.00 -24.64
C GLN A 114 6.48 -13.18 -23.95
N ASP A 115 6.21 -13.41 -22.67
CA ASP A 115 6.93 -14.38 -21.84
C ASP A 115 6.27 -15.78 -21.75
N ARG A 116 5.25 -16.09 -22.60
CA ARG A 116 4.88 -17.46 -23.06
C ARG A 116 3.61 -17.56 -23.90
N ASN A 117 3.62 -18.55 -24.80
CA ASN A 117 2.48 -19.31 -25.35
C ASN A 117 1.16 -19.16 -24.56
N VAL A 118 0.20 -18.39 -25.10
CA VAL A 118 -1.19 -18.35 -24.64
C VAL A 118 -2.08 -18.95 -25.72
N ASP A 119 -2.93 -19.90 -25.35
CA ASP A 119 -3.90 -20.49 -26.27
C ASP A 119 -5.14 -19.59 -26.42
N GLY A 120 -5.96 -19.84 -27.46
CA GLY A 120 -7.14 -19.03 -27.79
C GLY A 120 -8.25 -18.95 -26.73
N ASP A 121 -8.12 -19.70 -25.62
CA ASP A 121 -9.02 -19.67 -24.46
C ASP A 121 -8.45 -18.88 -23.26
N GLY A 122 -7.26 -18.28 -23.40
CA GLY A 122 -6.61 -17.45 -22.37
C GLY A 122 -5.69 -18.22 -21.39
N ASP A 123 -5.57 -19.53 -21.55
CA ASP A 123 -4.68 -20.37 -20.73
C ASP A 123 -3.22 -20.34 -21.22
N VAL A 124 -2.28 -20.22 -20.27
CA VAL A 124 -0.83 -20.16 -20.52
C VAL A 124 -0.25 -21.56 -20.65
N ARG A 125 0.37 -21.93 -21.77
CA ARG A 125 1.09 -23.22 -21.86
C ARG A 125 2.44 -23.18 -21.12
N MET A 126 2.51 -23.88 -19.99
CA MET A 126 3.76 -24.24 -19.31
C MET A 126 4.52 -25.34 -20.08
N GLU A 127 5.18 -24.97 -21.17
CA GLU A 127 6.37 -25.72 -21.63
C GLU A 127 7.62 -25.02 -21.06
N THR A 128 8.16 -25.62 -20.00
CA THR A 128 9.59 -25.63 -19.62
C THR A 128 10.42 -24.33 -19.74
N ALA A 129 9.89 -23.19 -19.32
CA ALA A 129 10.75 -22.10 -18.80
C ALA A 129 10.90 -22.22 -17.27
N ALA A 130 12.08 -21.90 -16.75
CA ALA A 130 12.44 -22.10 -15.35
C ALA A 130 11.65 -21.20 -14.38
N ALA A 131 11.78 -21.48 -13.08
CA ALA A 131 11.18 -20.74 -11.96
C ALA A 131 11.77 -19.32 -11.74
N THR A 132 12.13 -18.62 -12.82
CA THR A 132 13.01 -17.43 -12.80
C THR A 132 12.43 -16.19 -13.49
N THR A 133 11.27 -16.25 -14.16
CA THR A 133 10.62 -15.06 -14.71
C THR A 133 9.75 -14.37 -13.64
N GLN A 134 10.28 -13.27 -13.09
CA GLN A 134 9.59 -12.45 -12.10
C GLN A 134 8.32 -11.85 -12.71
N ARG A 135 7.13 -12.22 -12.18
CA ARG A 135 5.83 -11.75 -12.67
C ARG A 135 5.76 -10.21 -12.59
N ARG A 136 5.16 -9.57 -13.60
CA ARG A 136 5.10 -8.10 -13.74
C ARG A 136 3.68 -7.55 -13.75
N VAL A 137 3.55 -6.28 -13.39
CA VAL A 137 2.30 -5.51 -13.41
C VAL A 137 1.73 -5.46 -14.82
N ARG A 138 0.46 -5.79 -14.96
CA ARG A 138 -0.33 -5.53 -16.16
C ARG A 138 -0.65 -4.04 -16.21
N LEU A 139 0.02 -3.30 -17.09
CA LEU A 139 -0.20 -1.86 -17.26
C LEU A 139 -1.42 -1.58 -18.16
N PRO A 140 -2.13 -0.45 -17.95
CA PRO A 140 -3.26 -0.06 -18.80
C PRO A 140 -2.84 0.26 -20.24
N CYS A 141 -1.55 0.52 -20.47
CA CYS A 141 -0.95 0.72 -21.78
C CYS A 141 -0.42 -0.57 -22.43
N SER A 142 -0.61 -1.75 -21.84
CA SER A 142 -0.28 -3.00 -22.53
C SER A 142 -1.11 -3.14 -23.81
N PRO A 143 -0.50 -3.42 -24.99
CA PRO A 143 -1.22 -3.81 -26.19
C PRO A 143 -2.14 -5.02 -25.97
N SER A 144 -1.79 -5.89 -25.03
CA SER A 144 -2.58 -7.05 -24.60
C SER A 144 -3.69 -6.73 -23.57
N PHE A 145 -3.91 -5.46 -23.21
CA PHE A 145 -5.08 -5.09 -22.40
C PHE A 145 -6.32 -4.87 -23.28
N LEU A 146 -7.01 -5.98 -23.53
CA LEU A 146 -8.16 -6.06 -24.42
C LEU A 146 -9.49 -6.12 -23.65
N PHE A 147 -10.53 -5.51 -24.21
CA PHE A 147 -11.92 -5.76 -23.84
C PHE A 147 -12.49 -6.88 -24.71
N ARG A 148 -12.99 -7.95 -24.04
CA ARG A 148 -13.47 -9.20 -24.66
C ARG A 148 -12.48 -9.80 -25.66
N ASP A 149 -11.19 -9.66 -25.39
CA ASP A 149 -10.10 -10.20 -26.21
C ASP A 149 -10.07 -9.73 -27.69
N GLU A 150 -10.86 -8.69 -28.01
CA GLU A 150 -11.01 -8.11 -29.36
C GLU A 150 -10.61 -6.63 -29.44
N VAL A 151 -10.93 -5.82 -28.42
CA VAL A 151 -10.78 -4.35 -28.49
C VAL A 151 -9.63 -3.86 -27.59
N PRO A 152 -8.53 -3.30 -28.13
CA PRO A 152 -7.48 -2.70 -27.32
C PRO A 152 -7.99 -1.45 -26.61
N LEU A 153 -7.84 -1.40 -25.29
CA LEU A 153 -8.39 -0.32 -24.47
C LEU A 153 -7.53 0.95 -24.46
N TRP A 154 -6.20 0.82 -24.58
CA TRP A 154 -5.28 1.95 -24.51
C TRP A 154 -5.56 3.06 -25.54
N PRO A 155 -5.85 2.77 -26.83
CA PRO A 155 -6.32 3.77 -27.81
C PRO A 155 -7.48 4.66 -27.31
N TYR A 156 -8.50 4.05 -26.71
CA TYR A 156 -9.67 4.78 -26.19
C TYR A 156 -9.32 5.60 -24.95
N ILE A 157 -8.60 5.00 -23.98
CA ILE A 157 -8.13 5.68 -22.78
C ILE A 157 -7.31 6.92 -23.16
N ALA A 158 -6.36 6.77 -24.08
CA ALA A 158 -5.48 7.85 -24.51
C ALA A 158 -6.25 8.99 -25.22
N ALA A 159 -7.18 8.67 -26.13
CA ALA A 159 -8.04 9.67 -26.76
C ALA A 159 -8.92 10.43 -25.74
N PHE A 160 -9.44 9.76 -24.72
CA PHE A 160 -10.28 10.40 -23.70
C PHE A 160 -9.47 11.25 -22.71
N LEU A 161 -8.27 10.81 -22.31
CA LEU A 161 -7.36 11.58 -21.45
C LEU A 161 -6.80 12.83 -22.14
N ALA A 162 -6.54 12.77 -23.44
CA ALA A 162 -6.01 13.89 -24.21
C ALA A 162 -7.06 14.95 -24.60
N GLN A 163 -8.33 14.72 -24.29
CA GLN A 163 -9.39 15.72 -24.45
C GLN A 163 -9.45 16.64 -23.21
N PRO A 164 -9.71 17.95 -23.37
CA PRO A 164 -9.91 18.85 -22.23
C PRO A 164 -11.00 18.34 -21.27
N MET A 165 -10.74 18.50 -19.98
CA MET A 165 -11.66 18.26 -18.88
C MET A 165 -11.68 19.50 -18.00
N ARG A 166 -12.58 20.45 -18.30
CA ARG A 166 -12.60 21.81 -17.73
C ARG A 166 -13.37 21.92 -16.43
N ASP A 167 -14.23 20.95 -16.16
CA ASP A 167 -15.02 20.88 -14.93
C ASP A 167 -15.30 19.42 -14.52
N VAL A 168 -16.02 19.27 -13.40
CA VAL A 168 -16.34 17.96 -12.83
C VAL A 168 -17.33 17.15 -13.67
N HIS A 169 -18.13 17.79 -14.53
CA HIS A 169 -19.05 17.11 -15.43
C HIS A 169 -18.31 16.53 -16.63
N GLU A 170 -17.43 17.31 -17.28
CA GLU A 170 -16.55 16.82 -18.34
C GLU A 170 -15.65 15.69 -17.81
N LEU A 171 -15.00 15.88 -16.65
CA LEU A 171 -14.20 14.83 -15.99
C LEU A 171 -15.03 13.56 -15.70
N SER A 172 -16.22 13.69 -15.11
CA SER A 172 -17.08 12.53 -14.82
C SER A 172 -17.48 11.77 -16.09
N ALA A 173 -17.82 12.49 -17.17
CA ALA A 173 -18.15 11.87 -18.44
C ALA A 173 -16.96 11.10 -19.05
N ARG A 174 -15.74 11.64 -19.00
CA ARG A 174 -14.53 10.92 -19.47
C ARG A 174 -14.21 9.70 -18.61
N LEU A 175 -14.28 9.84 -17.29
CA LEU A 175 -14.10 8.71 -16.37
C LEU A 175 -15.15 7.61 -16.63
N GLN A 176 -16.42 7.95 -16.86
CA GLN A 176 -17.45 6.96 -17.20
C GLN A 176 -17.13 6.20 -18.49
N LEU A 177 -16.70 6.90 -19.54
CA LEU A 177 -16.30 6.29 -20.82
C LEU A 177 -15.08 5.37 -20.68
N MET A 178 -14.01 5.82 -20.02
CA MET A 178 -12.77 5.04 -19.84
C MET A 178 -12.97 3.80 -18.97
N THR A 179 -13.88 3.86 -17.99
CA THR A 179 -14.08 2.80 -16.99
C THR A 179 -15.29 1.91 -17.31
N LEU A 180 -15.96 2.14 -18.44
CA LEU A 180 -17.21 1.48 -18.84
C LEU A 180 -18.30 1.49 -17.74
N SER A 181 -18.31 2.55 -16.92
CA SER A 181 -19.31 2.74 -15.87
C SER A 181 -20.67 3.07 -16.46
N ASP A 182 -21.76 2.63 -15.81
CA ASP A 182 -23.12 3.01 -16.21
C ASP A 182 -23.25 4.55 -16.28
N PRO A 183 -23.58 5.14 -17.45
CA PRO A 183 -23.68 6.58 -17.61
C PRO A 183 -24.75 7.22 -16.71
N ARG A 184 -25.74 6.43 -16.26
CA ARG A 184 -26.76 6.88 -15.29
C ARG A 184 -26.21 7.00 -13.86
N ARG A 185 -25.08 6.35 -13.55
CA ARG A 185 -24.47 6.35 -12.22
C ARG A 185 -23.70 7.65 -12.01
N ARG A 186 -24.36 8.62 -11.38
CA ARG A 186 -23.77 9.92 -11.04
C ARG A 186 -22.60 9.79 -10.06
N PHE A 187 -21.51 10.50 -10.32
CA PHE A 187 -20.29 10.52 -9.50
C PHE A 187 -20.42 11.51 -8.33
N ASN A 188 -21.48 11.34 -7.53
CA ASN A 188 -21.89 12.27 -6.48
C ASN A 188 -20.85 12.53 -5.37
N CYS A 189 -19.93 11.60 -5.11
CA CYS A 189 -18.87 11.79 -4.12
C CYS A 189 -17.71 12.63 -4.70
N LEU A 190 -17.41 12.47 -6.00
CA LEU A 190 -16.45 13.30 -6.71
C LEU A 190 -16.99 14.73 -6.91
N GLU A 191 -18.25 14.86 -7.31
CA GLU A 191 -18.95 16.15 -7.39
C GLU A 191 -18.90 16.89 -6.05
N TYR A 192 -19.20 16.22 -4.94
CA TYR A 192 -19.14 16.83 -3.61
C TYR A 192 -17.70 17.22 -3.22
N ALA A 193 -16.72 16.34 -3.45
CA ALA A 193 -15.31 16.64 -3.14
C ALA A 193 -14.78 17.86 -3.91
N VAL A 194 -15.16 18.00 -5.18
CA VAL A 194 -14.68 19.07 -6.05
C VAL A 194 -15.47 20.37 -5.87
N ASN A 195 -16.78 20.31 -5.65
CA ASN A 195 -17.63 21.51 -5.55
C ASN A 195 -17.74 22.07 -4.13
N GLU A 196 -17.76 21.21 -3.11
CA GLU A 196 -18.02 21.61 -1.72
C GLU A 196 -16.76 21.63 -0.84
N LEU A 197 -15.72 20.84 -1.18
CA LEU A 197 -14.51 20.68 -0.33
C LEU A 197 -13.23 21.30 -0.90
N LEU A 198 -13.20 21.68 -2.19
CA LEU A 198 -12.12 22.50 -2.75
C LEU A 198 -12.47 24.00 -2.65
N PRO A 199 -11.60 24.84 -2.07
CA PRO A 199 -11.62 26.29 -2.28
C PRO A 199 -11.65 26.65 -3.76
N ARG A 200 -12.20 27.82 -4.10
CA ARG A 200 -12.35 28.28 -5.49
C ARG A 200 -11.03 28.31 -6.27
N GLU A 201 -9.96 28.73 -5.61
CA GLU A 201 -8.61 28.81 -6.19
C GLU A 201 -8.04 27.41 -6.47
N GLU A 202 -8.04 26.51 -5.46
CA GLU A 202 -7.61 25.12 -5.65
C GLU A 202 -8.44 24.39 -6.73
N LYS A 203 -9.75 24.65 -6.82
CA LYS A 203 -10.60 24.10 -7.87
C LYS A 203 -10.22 24.62 -9.25
N ALA A 204 -9.90 25.91 -9.38
CA ALA A 204 -9.46 26.49 -10.65
C ALA A 204 -8.13 25.86 -11.10
N THR A 205 -7.10 25.89 -10.23
CA THR A 205 -5.80 25.25 -10.46
C THR A 205 -5.93 23.75 -10.72
N PHE A 206 -6.89 23.06 -10.09
CA PHE A 206 -7.13 21.65 -10.34
C PHE A 206 -7.50 21.39 -11.80
N PHE A 207 -8.42 22.17 -12.39
CA PHE A 207 -8.85 21.96 -13.78
C PHE A 207 -7.97 22.64 -14.83
N SER A 208 -7.31 23.76 -14.51
CA SER A 208 -6.44 24.45 -15.47
C SER A 208 -5.06 23.82 -15.60
N ASP A 209 -4.47 23.36 -14.49
CA ASP A 209 -3.04 23.04 -14.42
C ASP A 209 -2.82 21.57 -14.04
N VAL A 210 -3.46 21.12 -12.95
CA VAL A 210 -3.17 19.81 -12.34
C VAL A 210 -3.76 18.66 -13.14
N LEU A 211 -5.06 18.68 -13.44
CA LEU A 211 -5.74 17.57 -14.13
C LEU A 211 -5.21 17.34 -15.56
N PRO A 212 -4.89 18.37 -16.38
CA PRO A 212 -4.24 18.18 -17.67
C PRO A 212 -2.86 17.52 -17.54
N GLU A 213 -2.05 17.93 -16.54
CA GLU A 213 -0.72 17.36 -16.33
C GLU A 213 -0.78 15.94 -15.73
N MET A 214 -1.79 15.62 -14.90
CA MET A 214 -2.09 14.24 -14.48
C MET A 214 -2.40 13.34 -15.69
N ALA A 215 -3.19 13.84 -16.66
CA ALA A 215 -3.46 13.12 -17.89
C ALA A 215 -2.19 12.96 -18.74
N ARG A 216 -1.36 14.01 -18.84
CA ARG A 216 -0.07 13.96 -19.56
C ARG A 216 0.89 12.91 -18.96
N LEU A 217 1.02 12.83 -17.64
CA LEU A 217 1.81 11.79 -16.97
C LEU A 217 1.33 10.37 -17.33
N VAL A 218 0.02 10.15 -17.31
CA VAL A 218 -0.54 8.84 -17.64
C VAL A 218 -0.32 8.49 -19.12
N LEU A 219 -0.41 9.46 -20.03
CA LEU A 219 -0.05 9.27 -21.44
C LEU A 219 1.45 8.95 -21.65
N ASP A 220 2.32 9.40 -20.74
CA ASP A 220 3.78 9.13 -20.70
C ASP A 220 4.10 7.73 -20.14
N MET A 221 3.10 7.01 -19.60
CA MET A 221 3.27 5.69 -18.94
C MET A 221 3.97 4.60 -19.80
N PRO A 222 3.76 4.50 -21.14
CA PRO A 222 4.52 3.56 -21.99
C PRO A 222 6.02 3.86 -22.06
N GLN A 223 6.42 5.12 -21.89
CA GLN A 223 7.81 5.57 -21.91
C GLN A 223 8.44 5.42 -20.51
N MET A 224 7.68 5.81 -19.47
CA MET A 224 8.11 5.72 -18.07
C MET A 224 8.27 4.27 -17.58
N PHE A 225 7.39 3.36 -18.04
CA PHE A 225 7.41 1.95 -17.65
C PHE A 225 7.60 1.04 -18.87
N ALA A 226 8.63 1.33 -19.67
CA ALA A 226 9.02 0.50 -20.82
C ALA A 226 9.23 -0.97 -20.43
N THR A 227 9.80 -1.21 -19.24
CA THR A 227 9.75 -2.50 -18.55
C THR A 227 8.73 -2.39 -17.39
N PRO A 228 7.62 -3.14 -17.42
CA PRO A 228 6.62 -3.06 -16.35
C PRO A 228 7.18 -3.46 -14.97
N PRO A 229 6.76 -2.79 -13.88
CA PRO A 229 7.23 -3.11 -12.52
C PRO A 229 6.95 -4.57 -12.12
N PRO A 230 7.77 -5.19 -11.25
CA PRO A 230 7.48 -6.53 -10.75
C PRO A 230 6.29 -6.52 -9.77
N LEU A 231 5.57 -7.65 -9.74
CA LEU A 231 4.60 -7.95 -8.70
C LEU A 231 5.29 -8.61 -7.50
N LEU A 232 4.93 -8.17 -6.30
CA LEU A 232 5.41 -8.68 -5.03
C LEU A 232 4.44 -9.78 -4.54
N THR A 233 4.56 -10.94 -5.18
CA THR A 233 3.79 -12.17 -4.91
C THR A 233 4.21 -12.83 -3.58
N PRO A 234 3.45 -13.80 -3.03
CA PRO A 234 3.87 -14.55 -1.86
C PRO A 234 5.25 -15.18 -2.06
N LEU A 235 6.10 -15.13 -1.02
CA LEU A 235 7.44 -15.69 -1.06
C LEU A 235 7.35 -17.22 -1.06
N GLU A 236 7.67 -17.86 -2.18
CA GLU A 236 7.59 -19.31 -2.32
C GLU A 236 8.58 -20.02 -1.40
N ILE A 237 8.11 -21.07 -0.73
CA ILE A 237 8.97 -21.96 0.06
C ILE A 237 9.68 -22.90 -0.92
N GLY A 238 10.83 -22.48 -1.43
CA GLY A 238 11.63 -23.28 -2.36
C GLY A 238 12.17 -24.55 -1.70
N GLU A 239 11.58 -25.70 -2.02
CA GLU A 239 12.14 -27.02 -1.67
C GLU A 239 13.52 -27.25 -2.35
N GLU A 240 13.82 -26.53 -3.43
CA GLU A 240 15.05 -26.66 -4.22
C GLU A 240 16.34 -26.21 -3.50
N LEU A 241 16.25 -25.41 -2.43
CA LEU A 241 17.41 -25.11 -1.58
C LEU A 241 17.82 -26.29 -0.69
N GLY A 242 17.04 -27.38 -0.65
CA GLY A 242 17.20 -28.50 0.27
C GLY A 242 18.38 -29.44 0.00
N ALA A 243 19.01 -29.43 -1.18
CA ALA A 243 19.96 -30.50 -1.56
C ALA A 243 21.42 -30.29 -1.12
N ASN A 244 21.91 -29.04 -1.01
CA ASN A 244 23.36 -28.76 -0.92
C ASN A 244 23.77 -27.76 0.19
N THR A 245 22.88 -27.32 1.07
CA THR A 245 23.25 -26.46 2.21
C THR A 245 23.41 -27.22 3.52
N ASP A 246 24.42 -26.82 4.28
CA ASP A 246 24.91 -27.47 5.50
C ASP A 246 23.83 -27.70 6.57
N GLY A 247 23.99 -28.75 7.36
CA GLY A 247 22.96 -29.30 8.26
C GLY A 247 22.49 -28.34 9.36
N ASP A 248 23.30 -27.34 9.71
CA ASP A 248 22.99 -26.36 10.76
C ASP A 248 22.14 -25.17 10.25
N LEU A 249 22.21 -24.85 8.95
CA LEU A 249 21.37 -23.82 8.32
C LEU A 249 19.88 -24.23 8.27
N ARG A 250 19.57 -25.52 8.38
CA ARG A 250 18.19 -26.04 8.36
C ARG A 250 17.39 -25.78 9.65
N ARG A 251 18.04 -25.34 10.74
CA ARG A 251 17.40 -25.18 12.06
C ARG A 251 16.99 -23.75 12.41
N LYS A 252 17.36 -22.75 11.63
CA LYS A 252 17.26 -21.32 12.00
C LYS A 252 16.14 -20.61 11.25
N THR A 253 15.43 -19.70 11.91
CA THR A 253 14.48 -18.80 11.24
C THR A 253 15.21 -17.86 10.28
N ARG A 254 14.65 -17.65 9.08
CA ARG A 254 15.21 -16.78 8.05
C ARG A 254 14.20 -15.71 7.64
N VAL A 255 14.66 -14.47 7.59
CA VAL A 255 13.89 -13.36 6.99
C VAL A 255 14.25 -13.31 5.50
N LEU A 256 13.24 -13.26 4.65
CA LEU A 256 13.36 -13.12 3.21
C LEU A 256 12.65 -11.83 2.79
N THR A 257 13.22 -11.10 1.82
CA THR A 257 12.63 -9.86 1.32
C THR A 257 12.58 -9.83 -0.20
N GLN A 258 11.49 -9.31 -0.74
CA GLN A 258 11.38 -8.93 -2.16
C GLN A 258 11.04 -7.44 -2.23
N SER A 259 11.91 -6.64 -2.84
CA SER A 259 11.78 -5.18 -2.87
C SER A 259 11.69 -4.64 -4.30
N HIS A 260 10.95 -3.55 -4.46
CA HIS A 260 10.98 -2.71 -5.64
C HIS A 260 10.99 -1.23 -5.25
N ARG A 261 11.79 -0.45 -5.97
CA ARG A 261 12.00 0.99 -5.74
C ARG A 261 11.33 1.77 -6.86
N PHE A 262 10.51 2.75 -6.50
CA PHE A 262 10.01 3.75 -7.42
C PHE A 262 10.58 5.13 -7.08
N THR A 263 10.78 5.97 -8.09
CA THR A 263 10.87 7.42 -7.93
C THR A 263 9.51 8.01 -7.56
N LYS A 264 9.49 9.17 -6.93
CA LYS A 264 8.24 9.88 -6.59
C LYS A 264 7.43 10.24 -7.86
N LEU A 265 8.09 10.48 -8.99
CA LEU A 265 7.46 10.72 -10.29
C LEU A 265 6.72 9.47 -10.83
N GLU A 266 7.31 8.28 -10.69
CA GLU A 266 6.65 7.01 -11.04
C GLU A 266 5.46 6.75 -10.13
N VAL A 267 5.62 6.90 -8.81
CA VAL A 267 4.53 6.78 -7.82
C VAL A 267 3.37 7.71 -8.17
N LEU A 268 3.65 8.99 -8.45
CA LEU A 268 2.63 9.95 -8.87
C LEU A 268 1.88 9.47 -10.12
N THR A 269 2.59 9.01 -11.13
CA THR A 269 2.02 8.55 -12.41
C THR A 269 1.10 7.33 -12.22
N LEU A 270 1.50 6.37 -11.37
CA LEU A 270 0.65 5.23 -11.00
C LEU A 270 -0.60 5.68 -10.22
N VAL A 271 -0.46 6.60 -9.25
CA VAL A 271 -1.60 7.12 -8.48
C VAL A 271 -2.56 7.94 -9.36
N CYS A 272 -2.06 8.68 -10.36
CA CYS A 272 -2.89 9.32 -11.39
C CYS A 272 -3.70 8.30 -12.20
N GLY A 273 -3.08 7.20 -12.65
CA GLY A 273 -3.81 6.14 -13.36
C GLY A 273 -4.84 5.41 -12.47
N CYS A 274 -4.56 5.25 -11.18
CA CYS A 274 -5.56 4.77 -10.20
C CYS A 274 -6.73 5.75 -10.05
N PHE A 275 -6.48 7.06 -10.06
CA PHE A 275 -7.53 8.08 -10.04
C PHE A 275 -8.40 7.99 -11.30
N PHE A 276 -7.81 7.88 -12.50
CA PHE A 276 -8.57 7.67 -13.72
C PHE A 276 -9.26 6.30 -13.81
N GLY A 277 -8.87 5.34 -12.95
CA GLY A 277 -9.52 4.04 -12.81
C GLY A 277 -9.20 3.05 -13.91
N ILE A 278 -8.08 3.25 -14.62
CA ILE A 278 -7.75 2.56 -15.87
C ILE A 278 -6.98 1.24 -15.72
N PHE A 279 -6.43 0.95 -14.53
CA PHE A 279 -5.62 -0.25 -14.33
C PHE A 279 -6.44 -1.55 -14.45
N PRO A 280 -5.93 -2.58 -15.14
CA PRO A 280 -6.52 -3.91 -15.14
C PRO A 280 -6.36 -4.60 -13.77
N ASP A 281 -7.10 -5.68 -13.59
CA ASP A 281 -6.89 -6.61 -12.48
C ASP A 281 -5.52 -7.30 -12.59
N GLN A 282 -4.90 -7.54 -11.43
CA GLN A 282 -3.60 -8.16 -11.28
C GLN A 282 -3.70 -9.60 -10.74
N ASP A 283 -4.89 -10.09 -10.39
CA ASP A 283 -5.14 -11.48 -9.97
C ASP A 283 -4.56 -12.49 -10.98
N ILE A 284 -3.85 -13.51 -10.49
CA ILE A 284 -3.13 -14.47 -11.32
C ILE A 284 -3.54 -15.90 -10.99
N VAL A 285 -4.07 -16.61 -11.99
CA VAL A 285 -4.43 -18.04 -11.88
C VAL A 285 -3.17 -18.90 -11.86
N LYS A 286 -3.13 -19.88 -10.96
CA LYS A 286 -2.15 -20.97 -10.91
C LYS A 286 -2.74 -22.16 -11.68
N GLN A 287 -1.98 -22.74 -12.60
CA GLN A 287 -2.46 -23.92 -13.32
C GLN A 287 -2.49 -25.15 -12.42
N VAL A 288 -3.58 -25.90 -12.48
CA VAL A 288 -3.70 -27.24 -11.92
C VAL A 288 -3.21 -28.23 -12.99
N GLN A 289 -2.32 -29.15 -12.63
CA GLN A 289 -1.95 -30.25 -13.53
C GLN A 289 -3.19 -31.09 -13.87
N PRO A 290 -3.41 -31.51 -15.13
CA PRO A 290 -4.50 -32.40 -15.47
C PRO A 290 -4.26 -33.80 -14.87
N GLU A 291 -4.72 -34.04 -13.64
CA GLU A 291 -4.63 -35.34 -13.00
C GLU A 291 -5.39 -36.41 -13.80
N LEU A 292 -4.65 -37.37 -14.34
CA LEU A 292 -5.15 -38.60 -14.96
C LEU A 292 -5.77 -39.54 -13.92
N SER A 293 -6.91 -39.20 -13.31
CA SER A 293 -7.76 -40.21 -12.63
C SER A 293 -9.24 -39.80 -12.45
N PRO A 294 -10.20 -40.49 -13.10
CA PRO A 294 -11.62 -40.19 -12.96
C PRO A 294 -12.27 -40.92 -11.77
N SER A 295 -11.90 -40.59 -10.53
CA SER A 295 -12.76 -40.96 -9.38
C SER A 295 -12.56 -40.08 -8.14
N ARG A 296 -13.50 -39.16 -7.88
CA ARG A 296 -13.92 -38.80 -6.51
C ARG A 296 -15.35 -38.26 -6.51
N LYS A 297 -16.15 -38.76 -5.57
CA LYS A 297 -17.62 -38.59 -5.54
C LYS A 297 -18.00 -37.15 -5.18
N ALA A 298 -19.09 -36.65 -5.76
CA ALA A 298 -19.67 -35.35 -5.43
C ALA A 298 -19.99 -35.27 -3.92
N GLY A 299 -19.34 -34.36 -3.19
CA GLY A 299 -19.46 -34.37 -1.73
C GLY A 299 -18.71 -33.31 -0.92
N ARG A 300 -18.19 -32.22 -1.52
CA ARG A 300 -17.76 -31.00 -0.81
C ARG A 300 -17.48 -29.88 -1.81
N ARG A 301 -18.14 -28.72 -1.68
CA ARG A 301 -17.67 -27.47 -2.29
C ARG A 301 -16.48 -26.98 -1.46
N GLY A 302 -15.28 -27.40 -1.86
CA GLY A 302 -14.05 -26.70 -1.47
C GLY A 302 -14.06 -25.29 -2.06
N ASN A 303 -13.33 -24.38 -1.44
CA ASN A 303 -13.27 -22.98 -1.88
C ASN A 303 -12.11 -22.85 -2.88
N ASN A 304 -12.38 -22.63 -4.17
CA ASN A 304 -11.38 -22.55 -5.26
C ASN A 304 -10.42 -21.32 -5.17
N ASN A 305 -10.12 -20.83 -3.97
CA ASN A 305 -9.31 -19.62 -3.76
C ASN A 305 -7.81 -19.89 -3.68
N ASP A 306 -7.38 -21.15 -3.51
CA ASP A 306 -5.96 -21.47 -3.37
C ASP A 306 -5.23 -21.44 -4.73
N ASP A 307 -5.98 -21.54 -5.83
CA ASP A 307 -5.51 -21.50 -7.22
C ASP A 307 -5.32 -20.07 -7.76
N ILE A 308 -5.56 -19.01 -6.99
CA ILE A 308 -5.43 -17.62 -7.46
C ILE A 308 -4.54 -16.81 -6.50
N ILE A 309 -3.48 -16.19 -7.04
CA ILE A 309 -2.73 -15.16 -6.34
C ILE A 309 -3.51 -13.85 -6.48
N GLN A 310 -4.11 -13.39 -5.38
CA GLN A 310 -5.04 -12.27 -5.39
C GLN A 310 -4.37 -10.94 -5.01
N PHE A 311 -4.82 -9.84 -5.61
CA PHE A 311 -4.35 -8.47 -5.38
C PHE A 311 -5.48 -7.54 -4.86
N PRO A 312 -5.14 -6.41 -4.22
CA PRO A 312 -6.10 -5.37 -3.90
C PRO A 312 -6.62 -4.66 -5.17
N TYR A 313 -7.78 -3.99 -5.06
CA TYR A 313 -8.29 -3.15 -6.15
C TYR A 313 -7.51 -1.82 -6.22
N PHE A 314 -6.85 -1.54 -7.33
CA PHE A 314 -6.16 -0.25 -7.59
C PHE A 314 -6.97 0.68 -8.51
N THR A 315 -8.17 1.09 -8.06
CA THR A 315 -9.05 2.00 -8.82
C THR A 315 -9.91 2.91 -7.93
N ALA A 316 -9.86 4.22 -8.17
CA ALA A 316 -10.63 5.22 -7.43
C ALA A 316 -12.11 5.28 -7.82
N VAL A 317 -12.54 4.58 -8.88
CA VAL A 317 -13.94 4.59 -9.38
C VAL A 317 -14.94 4.13 -8.33
N ARG A 318 -14.50 3.26 -7.42
CA ARG A 318 -15.28 2.80 -6.28
C ARG A 318 -15.51 3.89 -5.22
N MET A 319 -14.72 4.96 -5.21
CA MET A 319 -14.93 6.15 -4.36
C MET A 319 -15.82 7.22 -4.98
N PHE A 320 -15.92 7.33 -6.30
CA PHE A 320 -16.64 8.43 -6.96
C PHE A 320 -18.16 8.44 -6.73
N SER A 321 -18.77 7.31 -6.36
CA SER A 321 -20.20 7.24 -6.03
C SER A 321 -20.52 6.48 -4.74
N ALA A 322 -21.62 6.90 -4.11
CA ALA A 322 -22.38 6.15 -3.13
C ALA A 322 -23.90 6.25 -3.44
N PRO A 323 -24.72 5.25 -3.06
CA PRO A 323 -26.17 5.32 -3.16
C PRO A 323 -26.73 6.61 -2.55
N GLY A 324 -27.63 7.30 -3.27
CA GLY A 324 -28.09 8.65 -2.91
C GLY A 324 -28.83 8.75 -1.57
N ASN A 325 -29.41 7.65 -1.10
CA ASN A 325 -30.01 7.56 0.24
C ASN A 325 -28.98 7.49 1.39
N MET A 326 -27.70 7.31 1.09
CA MET A 326 -26.60 7.25 2.08
C MET A 326 -25.76 8.52 2.07
N GLY A 327 -26.37 9.68 2.32
CA GLY A 327 -25.67 10.98 2.33
C GLY A 327 -24.42 11.04 3.22
N LYS A 328 -24.42 10.35 4.37
CA LYS A 328 -23.23 10.17 5.22
C LYS A 328 -22.06 9.49 4.50
N MET A 329 -22.33 8.49 3.65
CA MET A 329 -21.32 7.78 2.86
C MET A 329 -20.80 8.66 1.71
N VAL A 330 -21.64 9.52 1.14
CA VAL A 330 -21.21 10.52 0.14
C VAL A 330 -20.20 11.47 0.77
N VAL A 331 -20.52 12.07 1.92
CA VAL A 331 -19.62 12.97 2.65
C VAL A 331 -18.32 12.26 3.03
N LEU A 332 -18.38 11.04 3.59
CA LEU A 332 -17.19 10.29 3.95
C LEU A 332 -16.27 10.05 2.74
N LYS A 333 -16.80 9.53 1.62
CA LYS A 333 -16.01 9.32 0.39
C LYS A 333 -15.47 10.62 -0.19
N ALA A 334 -16.20 11.72 -0.08
CA ALA A 334 -15.73 13.02 -0.51
C ALA A 334 -14.57 13.56 0.34
N GLN A 335 -14.61 13.37 1.67
CA GLN A 335 -13.50 13.73 2.57
C GLN A 335 -12.24 12.90 2.26
N LYS A 336 -12.40 11.61 1.94
CA LYS A 336 -11.30 10.76 1.45
C LYS A 336 -10.74 11.28 0.12
N LEU A 337 -11.61 11.57 -0.85
CA LEU A 337 -11.22 12.17 -2.13
C LEU A 337 -10.50 13.51 -1.96
N ARG A 338 -10.90 14.36 -1.00
CA ARG A 338 -10.23 15.64 -0.70
C ARG A 338 -8.76 15.44 -0.29
N CYS A 339 -8.41 14.34 0.37
CA CYS A 339 -7.02 14.02 0.71
C CYS A 339 -6.20 13.61 -0.54
N ILE A 340 -6.78 12.83 -1.45
CA ILE A 340 -6.12 12.46 -2.72
C ILE A 340 -5.98 13.69 -3.64
N LEU A 341 -7.00 14.57 -3.68
CA LEU A 341 -6.91 15.85 -4.39
C LEU A 341 -5.82 16.76 -3.80
N GLN A 342 -5.61 16.74 -2.47
CA GLN A 342 -4.51 17.47 -1.83
C GLN A 342 -3.12 17.01 -2.31
N TYR A 343 -2.96 15.71 -2.48
CA TYR A 343 -1.73 15.12 -3.01
C TYR A 343 -1.46 15.62 -4.43
N PHE A 344 -2.44 15.56 -5.34
CA PHE A 344 -2.26 16.06 -6.70
C PHE A 344 -1.99 17.57 -6.75
N LEU A 345 -2.73 18.37 -5.98
CA LEU A 345 -2.54 19.82 -5.86
C LEU A 345 -1.14 20.21 -5.34
N ARG A 346 -0.43 19.30 -4.65
CA ARG A 346 0.93 19.55 -4.13
C ARG A 346 2.05 18.97 -4.98
N VAL A 347 1.87 17.79 -5.57
CA VAL A 347 2.97 17.09 -6.26
C VAL A 347 2.97 17.37 -7.76
N VAL A 348 1.81 17.52 -8.39
CA VAL A 348 1.73 17.76 -9.84
C VAL A 348 2.37 19.10 -10.26
N PRO A 349 2.18 20.24 -9.54
CA PRO A 349 2.89 21.48 -9.88
C PRO A 349 4.41 21.38 -9.79
N ARG A 350 4.96 20.42 -9.01
CA ARG A 350 6.40 20.16 -8.92
C ARG A 350 6.98 19.53 -10.19
N ILE A 351 6.16 19.03 -11.12
CA ILE A 351 6.67 18.51 -12.40
C ILE A 351 7.24 19.64 -13.25
N THR A 352 6.59 20.81 -13.25
CA THR A 352 7.05 21.98 -14.00
C THR A 352 8.18 22.71 -13.28
N SER A 353 8.14 22.82 -11.94
CA SER A 353 9.15 23.56 -11.17
C SER A 353 10.38 22.75 -10.76
N ASP A 354 10.25 21.43 -10.55
CA ASP A 354 11.32 20.57 -10.03
C ASP A 354 11.11 19.06 -10.35
N ARG A 355 10.99 18.72 -11.65
CA ARG A 355 10.93 17.31 -12.12
C ARG A 355 12.15 16.51 -11.65
N ALA A 356 13.29 17.17 -11.51
CA ALA A 356 14.55 16.56 -11.08
C ALA A 356 14.45 16.00 -9.66
N ALA A 357 13.96 16.78 -8.68
CA ALA A 357 13.75 16.26 -7.32
C ALA A 357 12.68 15.17 -7.27
N LEU A 358 11.58 15.28 -8.03
CA LEU A 358 10.59 14.19 -8.11
C LEU A 358 11.18 12.87 -8.64
N SER A 359 12.22 12.97 -9.48
CA SER A 359 12.95 11.82 -10.02
C SER A 359 14.05 11.35 -9.06
N ALA A 360 14.73 12.26 -8.35
CA ALA A 360 15.79 11.92 -7.40
C ALA A 360 15.25 11.31 -6.10
N GLU A 361 14.05 11.69 -5.68
CA GLU A 361 13.38 11.19 -4.50
C GLU A 361 12.71 9.83 -4.75
N VAL A 362 12.85 8.88 -3.82
CA VAL A 362 12.42 7.48 -3.99
C VAL A 362 11.60 6.95 -2.81
N VAL A 363 10.73 5.97 -3.12
CA VAL A 363 9.95 5.18 -2.17
C VAL A 363 10.22 3.70 -2.43
N ASP A 364 10.65 2.98 -1.41
CA ASP A 364 10.94 1.55 -1.45
C ASP A 364 9.73 0.76 -0.94
N PHE A 365 9.25 -0.20 -1.74
CA PHE A 365 8.16 -1.12 -1.39
C PHE A 365 8.77 -2.52 -1.22
N THR A 366 8.66 -3.09 -0.01
CA THR A 366 9.30 -4.36 0.36
C THR A 366 8.29 -5.33 0.94
N ARG A 367 8.21 -6.54 0.38
CA ARG A 367 7.54 -7.69 0.98
C ARG A 367 8.54 -8.37 1.89
N VAL A 368 8.14 -8.66 3.13
CA VAL A 368 8.97 -9.36 4.12
C VAL A 368 8.29 -10.67 4.45
N GLY A 369 9.01 -11.78 4.43
CA GLY A 369 8.52 -13.11 4.80
C GLY A 369 9.42 -13.77 5.80
N VAL A 370 8.84 -14.49 6.76
CA VAL A 370 9.57 -15.25 7.77
C VAL A 370 9.44 -16.73 7.46
N HIS A 371 10.54 -17.34 7.02
CA HIS A 371 10.64 -18.77 6.85
C HIS A 371 11.04 -19.41 8.19
N LEU A 372 10.15 -20.23 8.72
CA LEU A 372 10.33 -20.96 9.99
C LEU A 372 10.78 -22.40 9.66
N PRO A 373 11.79 -22.95 10.35
CA PRO A 373 12.27 -24.31 10.12
C PRO A 373 11.15 -25.35 10.26
N VAL A 374 11.19 -26.39 9.43
CA VAL A 374 10.25 -27.52 9.46
C VAL A 374 10.74 -28.53 10.50
N THR A 375 9.98 -28.74 11.56
CA THR A 375 10.26 -29.80 12.54
C THR A 375 9.65 -31.12 12.08
N GLU A 376 10.50 -32.06 11.68
CA GLU A 376 10.08 -33.41 11.29
C GLU A 376 9.32 -34.11 12.44
N GLY A 377 8.17 -34.70 12.11
CA GLY A 377 7.44 -35.64 12.98
C GLY A 377 6.68 -35.07 14.19
N ARG A 378 6.85 -33.81 14.59
CA ARG A 378 6.13 -33.19 15.74
C ARG A 378 5.21 -32.05 15.31
N THR A 379 4.01 -31.99 15.87
CA THR A 379 3.11 -30.84 15.61
C THR A 379 3.54 -29.62 16.44
N ARG A 380 3.32 -28.39 15.96
CA ARG A 380 3.61 -27.16 16.75
C ARG A 380 2.83 -27.06 18.08
N SER A 381 1.80 -27.90 18.26
CA SER A 381 1.08 -28.08 19.53
C SER A 381 1.90 -28.80 20.61
N GLU A 382 2.88 -29.60 20.22
CA GLU A 382 3.74 -30.42 21.11
C GLU A 382 5.06 -29.74 21.50
N GLN A 383 5.35 -28.57 20.91
CA GLN A 383 6.56 -27.80 21.17
C GLN A 383 6.39 -26.97 22.44
N THR A 384 7.39 -26.99 23.31
CA THR A 384 7.49 -26.16 24.51
C THR A 384 7.65 -24.68 24.16
N PRO A 385 7.33 -23.73 25.07
CA PRO A 385 7.58 -22.30 24.85
C PRO A 385 9.05 -21.99 24.53
N LEU A 386 9.99 -22.73 25.15
CA LEU A 386 11.43 -22.62 24.86
C LEU A 386 11.78 -23.09 23.44
N GLU A 387 11.29 -24.25 23.00
CA GLU A 387 11.48 -24.71 21.60
C GLU A 387 10.88 -23.71 20.59
N LEU A 388 9.74 -23.08 20.93
CA LEU A 388 9.12 -22.04 20.08
C LEU A 388 9.95 -20.75 20.02
N LEU A 389 10.58 -20.35 21.14
CA LEU A 389 11.50 -19.21 21.20
C LEU A 389 12.79 -19.48 20.42
N ASP A 390 13.37 -20.67 20.55
CA ASP A 390 14.55 -21.11 19.80
C ASP A 390 14.28 -21.12 18.29
N ILE A 391 13.11 -21.61 17.88
CA ILE A 391 12.66 -21.60 16.48
C ILE A 391 12.58 -20.18 15.91
N ILE A 392 11.94 -19.23 16.60
CA ILE A 392 11.69 -17.87 16.08
C ILE A 392 12.83 -16.87 16.35
N GLY A 393 13.68 -17.16 17.33
CA GLY A 393 14.85 -16.35 17.64
C GLY A 393 15.80 -16.26 16.45
N THR A 394 16.43 -15.11 16.27
CA THR A 394 17.60 -15.04 15.37
C THR A 394 18.78 -15.72 16.03
N ALA A 395 19.46 -16.61 15.30
CA ALA A 395 20.84 -16.92 15.66
C ALA A 395 21.68 -15.66 15.44
N SER A 396 22.43 -15.25 16.46
CA SER A 396 23.60 -14.40 16.25
C SER A 396 24.66 -15.17 15.46
N ASP A 397 25.38 -14.50 14.57
CA ASP A 397 26.64 -15.01 13.98
C ASP A 397 27.81 -15.03 15.00
N ILE A 398 27.48 -15.06 16.28
CA ILE A 398 28.39 -15.09 17.43
C ILE A 398 28.09 -16.40 18.16
N ASP A 399 29.13 -17.21 18.41
CA ASP A 399 29.08 -18.60 18.93
C ASP A 399 28.43 -18.80 20.33
N GLU A 400 27.90 -17.76 20.96
CA GLU A 400 27.01 -17.92 22.13
C GLU A 400 25.54 -17.83 21.70
N PRO A 401 24.66 -18.73 22.19
CA PRO A 401 23.23 -18.62 21.91
C PRO A 401 22.69 -17.32 22.53
N ALA A 402 22.39 -16.33 21.68
CA ALA A 402 21.81 -15.06 22.07
C ALA A 402 20.46 -15.28 22.77
N ARG A 403 20.50 -15.32 24.10
CA ARG A 403 19.29 -15.51 24.92
C ARG A 403 18.38 -14.30 24.71
N PRO A 404 17.13 -14.50 24.25
CA PRO A 404 16.24 -13.37 23.99
C PRO A 404 15.99 -12.61 25.30
N ARG A 405 16.12 -11.29 25.24
CA ARG A 405 15.85 -10.37 26.36
C ARG A 405 14.61 -9.55 26.03
N LEU A 406 13.85 -9.11 27.04
CA LEU A 406 12.77 -8.16 26.81
C LEU A 406 13.33 -6.73 26.67
N TYR A 407 12.99 -6.10 25.55
CA TYR A 407 13.31 -4.70 25.28
C TYR A 407 12.30 -3.77 25.95
N ALA A 408 12.60 -2.46 26.02
CA ALA A 408 11.77 -1.54 26.77
C ALA A 408 10.40 -1.38 26.09
N ALA A 409 9.32 -1.50 26.86
CA ALA A 409 7.97 -1.16 26.42
C ALA A 409 7.46 0.06 27.19
N LYS A 410 6.71 0.94 26.51
CA LYS A 410 6.01 2.08 27.14
C LYS A 410 4.69 2.37 26.44
N CYS A 411 3.71 2.85 27.21
CA CYS A 411 2.47 3.40 26.66
C CYS A 411 2.55 4.93 26.56
N VAL A 412 2.05 5.49 25.46
CA VAL A 412 1.93 6.94 25.21
C VAL A 412 0.51 7.27 24.72
N SER A 413 0.05 8.51 24.89
CA SER A 413 -1.35 8.89 24.58
C SER A 413 -1.55 10.35 24.17
N ASP A 414 -0.47 11.10 24.07
CA ASP A 414 -0.37 12.51 23.68
C ASP A 414 0.07 12.69 22.22
N THR A 415 0.21 11.58 21.48
CA THR A 415 0.72 11.50 20.11
C THR A 415 0.02 10.39 19.33
N LEU A 416 0.10 10.40 18.00
CA LEU A 416 -0.38 9.33 17.12
C LEU A 416 0.79 8.54 16.50
N ILE A 417 0.49 7.39 15.90
CA ILE A 417 1.53 6.54 15.28
C ILE A 417 2.22 7.28 14.11
N GLU A 418 1.44 8.01 13.32
CA GLU A 418 1.91 8.83 12.21
C GLU A 418 2.71 10.09 12.60
N ASP A 419 2.73 10.45 13.89
CA ASP A 419 3.48 11.59 14.43
C ASP A 419 4.82 11.15 15.07
N LEU A 420 5.13 9.84 15.05
CA LEU A 420 6.35 9.26 15.62
C LEU A 420 7.42 9.02 14.55
N ASP A 421 8.24 10.04 14.29
CA ASP A 421 9.41 9.95 13.40
C ASP A 421 10.46 8.95 13.90
N LYS A 422 11.22 8.33 12.98
CA LYS A 422 12.28 7.33 13.28
C LYS A 422 11.79 6.12 14.09
N HIS A 423 10.53 5.75 13.89
CA HIS A 423 9.93 4.51 14.38
C HIS A 423 9.48 3.65 13.19
N LEU A 424 9.34 2.35 13.40
CA LEU A 424 8.51 1.52 12.53
C LEU A 424 7.05 1.87 12.83
N GLN A 425 6.42 2.67 11.96
CA GLN A 425 5.03 3.08 12.11
C GLN A 425 4.12 1.94 11.68
N ILE A 426 3.47 1.27 12.64
CA ILE A 426 2.68 0.08 12.36
C ILE A 426 1.31 0.46 11.79
N ASP A 427 1.06 -0.03 10.59
CA ASP A 427 -0.24 -0.04 9.93
C ASP A 427 -1.00 -1.31 10.33
N PHE A 428 -2.22 -1.14 10.86
CA PHE A 428 -3.11 -2.22 11.30
C PHE A 428 -3.85 -2.81 10.09
N ALA A 429 -3.05 -3.29 9.14
CA ALA A 429 -3.45 -3.55 7.78
C ALA A 429 -4.54 -4.63 7.64
N ASN A 430 -5.19 -4.63 6.49
CA ASN A 430 -5.85 -5.80 5.96
C ASN A 430 -4.81 -6.71 5.27
N LYS A 431 -5.12 -8.01 5.11
CA LYS A 431 -4.28 -8.93 4.32
C LYS A 431 -4.14 -8.48 2.85
N PHE A 432 -5.07 -7.66 2.37
CA PHE A 432 -4.96 -6.89 1.13
C PHE A 432 -4.57 -5.46 1.48
N ALA A 433 -3.33 -5.06 1.16
CA ALA A 433 -2.80 -3.75 1.56
C ALA A 433 -3.72 -2.60 1.16
N GLY A 434 -3.94 -1.66 2.08
CA GLY A 434 -4.86 -0.52 1.92
C GLY A 434 -6.33 -0.85 2.17
N GLY A 435 -6.69 -2.11 2.40
CA GLY A 435 -8.01 -2.55 2.86
C GLY A 435 -9.18 -1.95 2.09
N GLY A 436 -9.96 -1.10 2.76
CA GLY A 436 -11.12 -0.39 2.21
C GLY A 436 -10.82 1.01 1.65
N VAL A 437 -9.56 1.40 1.44
CA VAL A 437 -9.16 2.80 1.18
C VAL A 437 -9.78 3.34 -0.10
N LEU A 438 -9.85 2.56 -1.18
CA LEU A 438 -10.53 2.96 -2.42
C LEU A 438 -12.04 2.63 -2.41
N ASN A 439 -12.62 2.32 -1.26
CA ASN A 439 -14.07 2.10 -1.09
C ASN A 439 -14.61 2.82 0.17
N SER A 440 -15.21 2.10 1.12
CA SER A 440 -15.92 2.65 2.30
C SER A 440 -15.17 2.49 3.62
N GLY A 441 -13.98 1.88 3.62
CA GLY A 441 -13.12 1.82 4.81
C GLY A 441 -12.58 3.20 5.17
N CYS A 442 -12.41 3.48 6.46
CA CYS A 442 -11.87 4.74 6.98
C CYS A 442 -11.38 4.59 8.43
N VAL A 443 -10.79 3.44 8.77
CA VAL A 443 -10.10 3.18 10.03
C VAL A 443 -8.60 3.47 9.86
N GLN A 444 -7.75 3.01 10.79
CA GLN A 444 -6.34 3.45 10.86
C GLN A 444 -5.54 3.21 9.55
N GLU A 445 -5.65 2.02 8.94
CA GLU A 445 -5.02 1.72 7.62
C GLU A 445 -5.46 2.70 6.54
N GLU A 446 -6.76 2.82 6.30
CA GLU A 446 -7.27 3.69 5.23
C GLU A 446 -6.95 5.16 5.49
N ILE A 447 -6.99 5.61 6.75
CA ILE A 447 -6.58 6.96 7.13
C ILE A 447 -5.11 7.18 6.77
N ARG A 448 -4.19 6.30 7.18
CA ARG A 448 -2.76 6.43 6.89
C ARG A 448 -2.48 6.51 5.38
N PHE A 449 -3.18 5.70 4.59
CA PHE A 449 -3.11 5.72 3.11
C PHE A 449 -3.68 7.01 2.50
N LEU A 450 -4.64 7.69 3.15
CA LEU A 450 -5.14 8.99 2.70
C LEU A 450 -4.22 10.14 3.11
N LEU A 451 -3.53 10.04 4.25
CA LEU A 451 -2.53 11.02 4.65
C LEU A 451 -1.28 10.95 3.75
N SER A 452 -0.95 9.75 3.26
CA SER A 452 0.18 9.49 2.34
C SER A 452 -0.28 8.68 1.11
N PRO A 453 -0.94 9.29 0.10
CA PRO A 453 -1.50 8.58 -1.07
C PRO A 453 -0.49 7.82 -1.93
N GLU A 454 0.80 8.06 -1.75
CA GLU A 454 1.90 7.24 -2.31
C GLU A 454 1.80 5.76 -1.88
N LEU A 455 1.25 5.49 -0.69
CA LEU A 455 0.97 4.14 -0.19
C LEU A 455 -0.01 3.38 -1.10
N LEU A 456 -0.88 4.06 -1.87
CA LEU A 456 -1.85 3.40 -2.75
C LEU A 456 -1.19 2.49 -3.79
N VAL A 457 0.07 2.74 -4.18
CA VAL A 457 0.83 1.85 -5.09
C VAL A 457 1.02 0.45 -4.50
N SER A 458 0.95 0.30 -3.17
CA SER A 458 0.95 -1.01 -2.51
C SER A 458 -0.25 -1.86 -2.95
N CYS A 459 -1.38 -1.23 -3.26
CA CYS A 459 -2.58 -1.89 -3.76
C CYS A 459 -2.41 -2.44 -5.19
N LEU A 460 -1.43 -1.94 -5.95
CA LEU A 460 -1.10 -2.42 -7.30
C LEU A 460 -0.12 -3.59 -7.27
N ILE A 461 0.92 -3.52 -6.43
CA ILE A 461 2.06 -4.43 -6.52
C ILE A 461 2.13 -5.52 -5.44
N PHE A 462 1.48 -5.39 -4.29
CA PHE A 462 1.48 -6.47 -3.29
C PHE A 462 0.31 -7.41 -3.50
N ALA A 463 0.63 -8.69 -3.69
CA ALA A 463 -0.37 -9.74 -3.52
C ALA A 463 -0.82 -9.80 -2.05
N LYS A 464 -2.00 -10.37 -1.81
CA LYS A 464 -2.51 -10.78 -0.49
C LYS A 464 -1.39 -11.34 0.40
N LEU A 465 -1.27 -10.85 1.63
CA LEU A 465 -0.30 -11.34 2.62
C LEU A 465 -0.66 -12.74 3.12
N GLU A 466 0.34 -13.62 3.23
CA GLU A 466 0.24 -14.86 3.97
C GLU A 466 0.55 -14.68 5.46
N ARG A 467 0.27 -15.71 6.25
CA ARG A 467 0.30 -15.65 7.74
C ARG A 467 1.67 -15.26 8.33
N HIS A 468 2.75 -15.43 7.57
CA HIS A 468 4.14 -15.24 7.97
C HIS A 468 4.82 -14.07 7.25
N GLU A 469 4.04 -13.22 6.56
CA GLU A 469 4.55 -12.11 5.76
C GLU A 469 4.06 -10.74 6.27
N ALA A 470 4.75 -9.68 5.89
CA ALA A 470 4.37 -8.28 6.10
C ALA A 470 4.70 -7.48 4.83
N PHE A 471 4.14 -6.27 4.70
CA PHE A 471 4.65 -5.28 3.76
C PHE A 471 5.31 -4.12 4.51
N VAL A 472 6.31 -3.51 3.87
CA VAL A 472 7.00 -2.34 4.39
C VAL A 472 7.18 -1.33 3.26
N ILE A 473 6.90 -0.07 3.56
CA ILE A 473 7.02 1.03 2.61
C ILE A 473 7.86 2.14 3.26
N HIS A 474 8.96 2.50 2.62
CA HIS A 474 9.99 3.39 3.17
C HIS A 474 10.21 4.58 2.24
N GLY A 475 9.99 5.80 2.73
CA GLY A 475 10.27 7.05 2.01
C GLY A 475 9.06 7.93 1.71
N THR A 476 7.85 7.50 2.08
CA THR A 476 6.62 8.24 1.79
C THR A 476 6.55 9.58 2.50
N GLU A 477 5.83 10.54 1.90
CA GLU A 477 5.51 11.86 2.44
C GLU A 477 4.07 11.92 2.97
N ARG A 478 3.84 12.69 4.04
CA ARG A 478 2.51 13.03 4.56
C ARG A 478 2.01 14.35 3.97
N TYR A 479 0.86 14.31 3.31
CA TYR A 479 0.29 15.44 2.58
C TYR A 479 -0.87 16.13 3.30
N SER A 480 -1.59 15.37 4.13
CA SER A 480 -2.82 15.82 4.78
C SER A 480 -2.73 15.72 6.30
N ALA A 481 -3.27 16.73 6.97
CA ALA A 481 -3.75 16.63 8.34
C ALA A 481 -5.18 16.06 8.30
N TYR A 482 -5.71 15.59 9.44
CA TYR A 482 -7.06 15.06 9.52
C TYR A 482 -7.66 15.24 10.92
N GLN A 483 -8.97 15.04 11.03
CA GLN A 483 -9.71 14.93 12.28
C GLN A 483 -10.72 13.78 12.19
N GLY A 484 -11.14 13.25 13.34
CA GLY A 484 -12.13 12.18 13.41
C GLY A 484 -11.62 10.80 12.97
N TYR A 485 -12.52 9.81 12.92
CA TYR A 485 -12.19 8.41 12.65
C TYR A 485 -13.43 7.66 12.15
N GLY A 486 -13.27 6.68 11.24
CA GLY A 486 -14.39 5.96 10.67
C GLY A 486 -15.37 6.92 9.98
N GLY A 487 -16.65 6.84 10.36
CA GLY A 487 -17.70 7.70 9.83
C GLY A 487 -17.61 9.19 10.20
N SER A 488 -16.68 9.60 11.08
CA SER A 488 -16.44 11.02 11.41
C SER A 488 -15.15 11.60 10.81
N PHE A 489 -14.46 10.86 9.95
CA PHE A 489 -13.23 11.34 9.29
C PHE A 489 -13.47 12.60 8.45
N VAL A 490 -12.62 13.60 8.62
CA VAL A 490 -12.61 14.87 7.90
C VAL A 490 -11.17 15.27 7.55
N TYR A 491 -10.95 15.75 6.33
CA TYR A 491 -9.68 16.34 5.91
C TYR A 491 -9.37 17.59 6.74
N GLY A 492 -8.18 17.62 7.35
CA GLY A 492 -7.78 18.63 8.35
C GLY A 492 -6.95 19.78 7.80
N GLY A 493 -6.69 19.82 6.49
CA GLY A 493 -5.81 20.80 5.84
C GLY A 493 -4.48 20.20 5.37
N ASN A 494 -3.66 21.05 4.75
CA ASN A 494 -2.33 20.66 4.27
C ASN A 494 -1.39 20.32 5.43
N TYR A 495 -0.63 19.24 5.32
CA TYR A 495 0.43 18.89 6.26
C TYR A 495 1.81 19.13 5.63
N GLN A 496 2.61 20.02 6.21
CA GLN A 496 4.00 20.20 5.79
C GLN A 496 4.86 19.13 6.47
N ASP A 497 5.23 18.10 5.72
CA ASP A 497 6.08 17.02 6.20
C ASP A 497 7.51 17.53 6.41
N THR A 498 8.01 17.41 7.64
CA THR A 498 9.36 17.79 8.06
C THR A 498 10.32 16.61 8.21
N ILE A 499 9.89 15.39 7.86
CA ILE A 499 10.74 14.19 7.94
C ILE A 499 11.96 14.37 7.03
N ARG A 500 13.12 14.06 7.60
CA ARG A 500 14.42 14.22 6.95
C ARG A 500 14.54 13.38 5.68
N LEU A 501 15.00 14.00 4.60
CA LEU A 501 15.51 13.32 3.41
C LEU A 501 16.97 12.89 3.64
N THR A 502 17.29 11.64 3.28
CA THR A 502 18.63 11.06 3.38
C THR A 502 19.12 10.56 2.03
N ALA A 503 20.37 10.87 1.70
CA ALA A 503 21.02 10.34 0.51
C ALA A 503 21.28 8.83 0.69
N GLN A 504 20.90 8.06 -0.33
CA GLN A 504 21.14 6.64 -0.44
C GLN A 504 22.46 6.38 -1.18
N ALA A 505 22.96 5.13 -1.16
CA ALA A 505 24.23 4.76 -1.80
C ALA A 505 24.24 4.97 -3.33
N ASP A 506 23.07 4.99 -3.98
CA ASP A 506 22.87 5.28 -5.40
C ASP A 506 22.67 6.78 -5.71
N GLY A 507 22.84 7.65 -4.71
CA GLY A 507 22.63 9.11 -4.82
C GLY A 507 21.17 9.55 -4.81
N ARG A 508 20.20 8.64 -4.73
CA ARG A 508 18.77 8.98 -4.56
C ARG A 508 18.49 9.51 -3.16
N LEU A 509 17.36 10.20 -2.98
CA LEU A 509 16.90 10.73 -1.70
C LEU A 509 15.70 9.94 -1.17
N ARG A 510 15.72 9.51 0.10
CA ARG A 510 14.59 8.81 0.75
C ARG A 510 14.25 9.46 2.08
N ARG A 511 12.98 9.64 2.42
CA ARG A 511 12.56 10.10 3.76
C ARG A 511 12.83 9.04 4.82
N GLU A 512 13.23 9.46 6.01
CA GLU A 512 13.28 8.64 7.24
C GLU A 512 11.86 8.29 7.77
N CYS A 513 10.95 7.83 6.90
CA CYS A 513 9.60 7.36 7.23
C CYS A 513 9.45 5.90 6.80
N VAL A 514 9.16 4.99 7.74
CA VAL A 514 8.93 3.57 7.48
C VAL A 514 7.57 3.16 8.02
N ILE A 515 6.71 2.69 7.13
CA ILE A 515 5.36 2.21 7.44
C ILE A 515 5.31 0.70 7.21
N VAL A 516 4.84 -0.04 8.20
CA VAL A 516 4.87 -1.52 8.24
C VAL A 516 3.45 -2.05 8.39
N GLY A 517 2.95 -2.73 7.35
CA GLY A 517 1.62 -3.35 7.35
C GLY A 517 1.63 -4.78 7.86
N ILE A 518 0.91 -5.04 8.94
CA ILE A 518 0.67 -6.38 9.47
C ILE A 518 -0.83 -6.64 9.69
N ASP A 519 -1.38 -7.67 9.06
CA ASP A 519 -2.80 -7.99 9.21
C ASP A 519 -3.09 -8.86 10.45
N ALA A 520 -4.08 -8.48 11.24
CA ALA A 520 -4.55 -9.26 12.39
C ALA A 520 -5.59 -10.31 11.98
N THR A 521 -5.73 -11.37 12.79
CA THR A 521 -6.85 -12.31 12.65
C THR A 521 -8.17 -11.64 13.04
N ASP A 522 -9.21 -11.75 12.21
CA ASP A 522 -10.58 -11.38 12.55
C ASP A 522 -11.26 -12.52 13.34
N TYR A 523 -11.62 -12.24 14.60
CA TYR A 523 -12.27 -13.19 15.49
C TYR A 523 -13.81 -13.10 15.47
N GLY A 524 -14.39 -12.02 14.95
CA GLY A 524 -15.84 -11.74 15.04
C GLY A 524 -16.40 -11.91 16.45
N SER A 525 -17.71 -12.10 16.59
CA SER A 525 -18.34 -12.35 17.90
C SER A 525 -18.31 -13.83 18.34
N ALA A 526 -18.29 -14.76 17.39
CA ALA A 526 -18.42 -16.20 17.66
C ALA A 526 -17.07 -16.95 17.80
N ARG A 527 -15.92 -16.27 17.67
CA ARG A 527 -14.58 -16.91 17.75
C ARG A 527 -13.59 -16.16 18.64
N VAL A 528 -14.02 -15.15 19.40
CA VAL A 528 -13.19 -14.35 20.32
C VAL A 528 -12.27 -15.22 21.19
N GLU A 529 -12.79 -16.29 21.79
CA GLU A 529 -12.02 -17.19 22.67
C GLU A 529 -10.88 -17.95 21.96
N ARG A 530 -10.86 -18.00 20.63
CA ARG A 530 -9.78 -18.69 19.88
C ARG A 530 -8.46 -17.94 19.95
N GLN A 531 -8.46 -16.64 20.21
CA GLN A 531 -7.23 -15.84 20.25
C GLN A 531 -6.25 -16.30 21.34
N TYR A 532 -6.77 -16.83 22.45
CA TYR A 532 -5.98 -17.38 23.58
C TYR A 532 -5.41 -18.78 23.31
N THR A 533 -5.57 -19.34 22.11
CA THR A 533 -5.02 -20.65 21.76
C THR A 533 -3.62 -20.52 21.18
N ARG A 534 -2.72 -21.48 21.52
CA ARG A 534 -1.32 -21.52 21.04
C ARG A 534 -1.15 -21.15 19.57
N GLY A 535 -1.97 -21.73 18.69
CA GLY A 535 -1.87 -21.50 17.25
C GLY A 535 -2.23 -20.08 16.78
N HIS A 536 -3.09 -19.38 17.51
CA HIS A 536 -3.45 -17.98 17.22
C HIS A 536 -2.42 -17.02 17.82
N VAL A 537 -1.98 -17.26 19.06
CA VAL A 537 -0.84 -16.56 19.68
C VAL A 537 0.41 -16.67 18.80
N TRP A 538 0.75 -17.88 18.34
CA TRP A 538 1.89 -18.13 17.44
C TRP A 538 1.74 -17.40 16.11
N ARG A 539 0.56 -17.47 15.47
CA ARG A 539 0.30 -16.76 14.20
C ARG A 539 0.50 -15.26 14.37
N ASP A 540 -0.04 -14.67 15.43
CA ASP A 540 0.03 -13.23 15.66
C ASP A 540 1.45 -12.79 16.09
N LEU A 541 2.19 -13.64 16.81
CA LEU A 541 3.60 -13.44 17.15
C LEU A 541 4.50 -13.44 15.89
N VAL A 542 4.38 -14.47 15.04
CA VAL A 542 5.15 -14.59 13.78
C VAL A 542 4.83 -13.43 12.83
N LYS A 543 3.55 -13.03 12.75
CA LYS A 543 3.11 -11.88 11.94
C LYS A 543 3.74 -10.57 12.42
N ALA A 544 3.73 -10.31 13.72
CA ALA A 544 4.37 -9.11 14.30
C ALA A 544 5.89 -9.15 14.13
N TYR A 545 6.53 -10.29 14.39
CA TYR A 545 7.96 -10.51 14.16
C TYR A 545 8.35 -10.23 12.69
N ALA A 546 7.56 -10.70 11.71
CA ALA A 546 7.78 -10.41 10.30
C ALA A 546 7.76 -8.92 9.96
N GLY A 547 6.79 -8.17 10.52
CA GLY A 547 6.74 -6.72 10.36
C GLY A 547 7.94 -6.01 11.00
N PHE A 548 8.35 -6.45 12.19
CA PHE A 548 9.44 -5.83 12.94
C PHE A 548 10.84 -6.28 12.46
N ALA A 549 10.92 -7.13 11.44
CA ALA A 549 12.17 -7.58 10.86
C ALA A 549 12.86 -6.51 10.00
N TYR A 550 12.14 -5.50 9.48
CA TYR A 550 12.71 -4.46 8.61
C TYR A 550 13.18 -3.20 9.37
N PRO A 551 14.30 -2.56 8.96
CA PRO A 551 15.36 -3.15 8.16
C PRO A 551 16.01 -4.30 8.93
N ASP A 552 16.52 -5.31 8.24
CA ASP A 552 17.19 -6.42 8.92
C ASP A 552 18.53 -5.91 9.46
N ALA A 553 18.59 -5.76 10.78
CA ALA A 553 19.66 -5.07 11.46
C ALA A 553 20.84 -6.02 11.68
N HIS A 554 21.61 -6.28 10.62
CA HIS A 554 22.86 -7.05 10.70
C HIS A 554 24.10 -6.12 10.81
N ASP A 555 24.03 -4.92 10.21
CA ASP A 555 25.20 -4.00 10.09
C ASP A 555 25.21 -2.83 11.09
N GLY A 556 24.63 -2.98 12.29
CA GLY A 556 24.67 -1.97 13.36
C GLY A 556 23.94 -0.64 13.09
N ALA A 557 23.27 -0.51 11.94
CA ALA A 557 22.53 0.69 11.55
C ALA A 557 21.09 0.70 12.11
N GLN A 558 20.80 1.72 12.93
CA GLN A 558 19.44 2.20 13.28
C GLN A 558 18.34 1.13 13.45
N CYS A 559 18.39 0.37 14.55
CA CYS A 559 17.25 -0.42 15.00
C CYS A 559 16.14 0.51 15.56
N TRP A 560 15.28 1.04 14.68
CA TRP A 560 14.17 1.92 15.06
C TRP A 560 13.17 1.22 16.01
N PRO A 561 12.68 1.88 17.06
CA PRO A 561 11.60 1.35 17.90
C PRO A 561 10.31 1.10 17.12
N VAL A 562 9.46 0.22 17.61
CA VAL A 562 8.14 -0.08 17.03
C VAL A 562 7.12 0.93 17.58
N ALA A 563 6.49 1.73 16.72
CA ALA A 563 5.36 2.58 17.05
C ALA A 563 4.04 1.88 16.63
N THR A 564 3.33 1.32 17.61
CA THR A 564 2.11 0.53 17.38
C THR A 564 1.00 0.91 18.36
N GLY A 565 -0.03 0.08 18.50
CA GLY A 565 -1.10 0.23 19.49
C GLY A 565 -2.05 -0.96 19.45
N ASN A 566 -3.36 -0.68 19.50
CA ASN A 566 -4.48 -1.62 19.55
C ASN A 566 -4.71 -2.43 18.23
N TRP A 567 -3.65 -3.04 17.71
CA TRP A 567 -3.60 -3.85 16.49
C TRP A 567 -4.65 -4.98 16.51
N GLY A 568 -5.58 -4.96 15.55
CA GLY A 568 -6.65 -5.96 15.44
C GLY A 568 -7.73 -5.91 16.54
N CYS A 569 -7.71 -4.92 17.44
CA CYS A 569 -8.61 -4.91 18.61
C CYS A 569 -9.97 -4.25 18.32
N GLY A 570 -10.07 -3.45 17.24
CA GLY A 570 -11.30 -2.76 16.85
C GLY A 570 -12.28 -3.65 16.11
N VAL A 571 -12.36 -3.49 14.78
CA VAL A 571 -13.32 -4.24 13.93
C VAL A 571 -13.13 -5.76 14.06
N PHE A 572 -11.88 -6.22 14.25
CA PHE A 572 -11.50 -7.64 14.31
C PHE A 572 -11.65 -8.29 15.70
N GLN A 573 -12.10 -7.55 16.73
CA GLN A 573 -12.45 -8.05 18.06
C GLN A 573 -11.32 -8.77 18.84
N GLY A 574 -10.05 -8.42 18.57
CA GLY A 574 -8.91 -8.86 19.38
C GLY A 574 -8.88 -8.21 20.77
N ASP A 575 -8.34 -8.95 21.74
CA ASP A 575 -8.09 -8.48 23.09
C ASP A 575 -6.80 -7.64 23.13
N ARG A 576 -6.92 -6.37 23.53
CA ARG A 576 -5.83 -5.39 23.56
C ARG A 576 -4.74 -5.71 24.58
N GLU A 577 -5.08 -6.41 25.67
CA GLU A 577 -4.12 -6.81 26.70
C GLU A 577 -3.24 -7.97 26.20
N LEU A 578 -3.84 -8.97 25.56
CA LEU A 578 -3.12 -10.02 24.84
C LEU A 578 -2.27 -9.45 23.69
N LYS A 579 -2.83 -8.54 22.90
CA LYS A 579 -2.15 -7.92 21.75
C LYS A 579 -0.98 -7.03 22.17
N PHE A 580 -1.01 -6.42 23.36
CA PHE A 580 0.15 -5.76 23.95
C PHE A 580 1.28 -6.76 24.20
N LEU A 581 1.00 -7.87 24.91
CA LEU A 581 2.00 -8.88 25.27
C LEU A 581 2.64 -9.56 24.05
N ILE A 582 1.84 -9.92 23.04
CA ILE A 582 2.34 -10.53 21.78
C ILE A 582 3.28 -9.57 21.03
N GLN A 583 2.91 -8.29 20.92
CA GLN A 583 3.74 -7.30 20.23
C GLN A 583 5.02 -6.98 21.01
N TRP A 584 4.97 -6.98 22.35
CA TRP A 584 6.16 -6.78 23.18
C TRP A 584 7.17 -7.92 23.03
N LEU A 585 6.71 -9.18 23.02
CA LEU A 585 7.57 -10.33 22.75
C LEU A 585 8.16 -10.26 21.33
N ALA A 586 7.34 -9.98 20.30
CA ALA A 586 7.82 -9.85 18.92
C ALA A 586 8.85 -8.72 18.73
N ALA A 587 8.65 -7.55 19.35
CA ALA A 587 9.60 -6.42 19.25
C ALA A 587 10.92 -6.76 19.94
N SER A 588 10.85 -7.40 21.11
CA SER A 588 12.00 -7.87 21.88
C SER A 588 12.82 -8.91 21.11
N LEU A 589 12.16 -9.87 20.46
CA LEU A 589 12.78 -10.88 19.58
C LEU A 589 13.40 -10.30 18.30
N ARG A 590 13.14 -9.03 17.99
CA ARG A 590 13.77 -8.27 16.90
C ARG A 590 14.65 -7.12 17.41
N HIS A 591 15.01 -7.14 18.70
CA HIS A 591 15.88 -6.16 19.34
C HIS A 591 15.38 -4.70 19.27
N ARG A 592 14.06 -4.49 19.40
CA ARG A 592 13.39 -3.19 19.33
C ARG A 592 12.59 -2.87 20.59
N ASP A 593 12.71 -1.63 21.04
CA ASP A 593 11.78 -1.06 22.01
C ASP A 593 10.36 -0.94 21.41
N LEU A 594 9.35 -1.07 22.27
CA LEU A 594 7.93 -0.97 21.92
C LEU A 594 7.32 0.34 22.45
N VAL A 595 6.83 1.18 21.54
CA VAL A 595 6.01 2.36 21.84
C VAL A 595 4.56 2.03 21.50
N TYR A 596 3.75 1.86 22.53
CA TYR A 596 2.33 1.50 22.41
C TYR A 596 1.45 2.75 22.55
N VAL A 597 0.94 3.23 21.43
CA VAL A 597 0.09 4.41 21.33
C VAL A 597 -1.35 4.05 21.72
N LEU A 598 -1.89 4.79 22.69
CA LEU A 598 -3.25 4.66 23.23
C LEU A 598 -4.10 5.86 22.81
N PHE A 599 -5.35 5.59 22.44
CA PHE A 599 -6.36 6.63 22.28
C PHE A 599 -7.00 6.98 23.63
N GLU A 600 -7.67 8.14 23.73
CA GLU A 600 -8.29 8.62 24.99
C GLU A 600 -9.21 7.59 25.66
N ARG A 601 -9.99 6.84 24.88
CA ARG A 601 -10.88 5.76 25.38
C ARG A 601 -10.15 4.53 25.92
N ASP A 602 -8.86 4.40 25.61
CA ASP A 602 -8.01 3.23 25.88
C ASP A 602 -6.99 3.49 27.00
N LEU A 603 -7.06 4.65 27.67
CA LEU A 603 -6.18 5.04 28.78
C LEU A 603 -6.25 4.09 29.99
N ASP A 604 -7.33 3.33 30.18
CA ASP A 604 -7.41 2.32 31.23
C ASP A 604 -6.37 1.20 31.04
N LEU A 605 -5.95 0.93 29.79
CA LEU A 605 -4.92 -0.05 29.49
C LEU A 605 -3.56 0.37 30.08
N GLN A 606 -3.24 1.67 30.11
CA GLN A 606 -2.00 2.16 30.71
C GLN A 606 -1.91 1.78 32.20
N ASN A 607 -3.00 1.93 32.94
CA ASN A 607 -3.07 1.58 34.37
C ASN A 607 -2.90 0.08 34.63
N LYS A 608 -3.20 -0.78 33.64
CA LYS A 608 -2.99 -2.25 33.72
C LYS A 608 -1.59 -2.68 33.26
N VAL A 609 -1.01 -1.96 32.29
CA VAL A 609 0.35 -2.21 31.80
C VAL A 609 1.40 -1.77 32.82
N ASN A 610 1.19 -0.63 33.49
CA ASN A 610 2.18 -0.04 34.41
C ASN A 610 2.64 -0.99 35.55
N PRO A 611 1.77 -1.74 36.27
CA PRO A 611 2.23 -2.71 37.27
C PRO A 611 3.14 -3.81 36.70
N LEU A 612 2.78 -4.36 35.53
CA LEU A 612 3.58 -5.39 34.87
C LEU A 612 4.95 -4.85 34.43
N LEU A 613 5.00 -3.65 33.85
CA LEU A 613 6.27 -3.01 33.48
C LEU A 613 7.12 -2.67 34.70
N THR A 614 6.53 -2.26 35.81
CA THR A 614 7.27 -2.01 37.07
C THR A 614 7.92 -3.30 37.60
N LEU A 615 7.21 -4.43 37.56
CA LEU A 615 7.78 -5.74 37.92
C LEU A 615 8.92 -6.14 36.97
N ALA A 616 8.67 -6.07 35.65
CA ALA A 616 9.64 -6.46 34.61
C ALA A 616 10.89 -5.55 34.57
N THR A 617 10.79 -4.31 35.06
CA THR A 617 11.92 -3.37 35.13
C THR A 617 12.56 -3.26 36.52
N SER A 618 12.11 -4.06 37.49
CA SER A 618 12.74 -4.16 38.81
C SER A 618 14.19 -4.67 38.72
N PRO A 619 15.09 -4.35 39.68
CA PRO A 619 16.47 -4.82 39.64
C PRO A 619 16.58 -6.35 39.50
N LYS A 620 15.82 -7.10 40.31
CA LYS A 620 15.79 -8.57 40.26
C LYS A 620 15.37 -9.11 38.90
N ALA A 621 14.40 -8.46 38.23
CA ALA A 621 13.95 -8.83 36.89
C ALA A 621 15.01 -8.53 35.82
N ARG A 622 15.68 -7.37 35.89
CA ARG A 622 16.78 -7.00 34.99
C ARG A 622 17.99 -7.92 35.13
N ASP A 623 18.35 -8.28 36.35
CA ASP A 623 19.45 -9.22 36.62
C ASP A 623 19.13 -10.61 36.05
N TRP A 624 17.88 -11.07 36.21
CA TRP A 624 17.41 -12.34 35.63
C TRP A 624 17.46 -12.35 34.09
N ASP A 625 16.95 -11.30 33.46
CA ASP A 625 16.96 -11.20 31.99
C ASP A 625 18.37 -11.01 31.43
N GLY A 626 19.20 -10.24 32.14
CA GLY A 626 20.62 -10.07 31.84
C GLY A 626 21.39 -11.39 31.86
N GLN A 627 21.16 -12.24 32.87
CA GLN A 627 21.86 -13.50 33.05
C GLN A 627 21.33 -14.64 32.16
N SER A 628 20.02 -14.73 31.94
CA SER A 628 19.42 -15.91 31.30
C SER A 628 18.35 -15.66 30.24
N GLY A 629 17.99 -14.41 29.91
CA GLY A 629 16.82 -14.12 29.07
C GLY A 629 15.48 -14.50 29.74
N GLY A 630 15.49 -14.51 31.09
CA GLY A 630 14.40 -15.06 31.90
C GLY A 630 13.05 -14.39 31.70
N LEU A 631 12.99 -13.10 31.35
CA LEU A 631 11.72 -12.41 31.13
C LEU A 631 11.12 -12.76 29.76
N ALA A 632 11.94 -12.96 28.73
CA ALA A 632 11.44 -13.39 27.43
C ALA A 632 10.94 -14.84 27.49
N GLN A 633 11.67 -15.72 28.20
CA GLN A 633 11.21 -17.07 28.52
C GLN A 633 9.87 -17.05 29.28
N TRP A 634 9.81 -16.32 30.39
CA TRP A 634 8.58 -16.17 31.19
C TRP A 634 7.40 -15.67 30.35
N LEU A 635 7.60 -14.66 29.50
CA LEU A 635 6.52 -14.10 28.69
C LEU A 635 6.02 -15.12 27.65
N ALA A 636 6.90 -15.93 27.08
CA ALA A 636 6.51 -17.04 26.20
C ALA A 636 5.75 -18.13 26.96
N GLU A 637 6.24 -18.56 28.13
CA GLU A 637 5.56 -19.54 29.00
C GLU A 637 4.15 -19.05 29.39
N PHE A 638 4.01 -17.78 29.77
CA PHE A 638 2.71 -17.18 30.06
C PHE A 638 1.79 -17.20 28.83
N LEU A 639 2.27 -16.74 27.68
CA LEU A 639 1.48 -16.62 26.44
C LEU A 639 1.05 -17.98 25.86
N PHE A 640 1.90 -19.00 25.94
CA PHE A 640 1.68 -20.29 25.30
C PHE A 640 1.06 -21.34 26.23
N ASP A 641 1.46 -21.38 27.51
CA ASP A 641 1.02 -22.40 28.47
C ASP A 641 -0.06 -21.84 29.41
N GLU A 642 0.27 -20.83 30.23
CA GLU A 642 -0.62 -20.34 31.29
C GLU A 642 -1.90 -19.67 30.77
N LEU A 643 -1.80 -18.87 29.71
CA LEU A 643 -2.92 -18.09 29.17
C LEU A 643 -4.14 -18.96 28.89
N SER A 644 -3.90 -20.17 28.36
CA SER A 644 -4.91 -21.10 27.88
C SER A 644 -5.45 -22.06 28.96
N VAL A 645 -4.83 -22.09 30.15
CA VAL A 645 -5.31 -22.79 31.35
C VAL A 645 -6.22 -21.82 32.12
N GLY A 646 -7.53 -21.97 31.94
CA GLY A 646 -8.54 -21.04 32.48
C GLY A 646 -9.85 -20.96 31.71
N ARG A 647 -9.96 -21.60 30.54
CA ARG A 647 -11.13 -21.55 29.62
C ARG A 647 -12.50 -21.92 30.24
N GLY A 648 -12.52 -22.56 31.41
CA GLY A 648 -13.74 -22.99 32.10
C GLY A 648 -14.27 -22.01 33.17
N THR A 649 -13.47 -21.03 33.58
CA THR A 649 -13.86 -20.04 34.59
C THR A 649 -13.47 -18.64 34.11
N ARG A 650 -14.45 -17.74 34.01
CA ARG A 650 -14.16 -16.30 34.04
C ARG A 650 -13.66 -15.95 35.44
N GLY A 651 -12.39 -16.24 35.71
CA GLY A 651 -11.69 -15.68 36.85
C GLY A 651 -11.78 -14.16 36.79
N GLU A 652 -11.89 -13.51 37.94
CA GLU A 652 -12.22 -12.09 38.09
C GLU A 652 -11.11 -11.12 37.59
N GLN A 653 -10.06 -11.66 36.97
CA GLN A 653 -8.83 -10.97 36.59
C GLN A 653 -8.60 -11.01 35.07
N ASN A 654 -8.20 -9.85 34.53
CA ASN A 654 -7.87 -9.64 33.12
C ASN A 654 -6.48 -10.20 32.76
N VAL A 655 -6.11 -10.16 31.48
CA VAL A 655 -4.89 -10.81 30.96
C VAL A 655 -3.63 -10.19 31.54
N LEU A 656 -3.56 -8.86 31.65
CA LEU A 656 -2.39 -8.17 32.23
C LEU A 656 -2.27 -8.39 33.74
N SER A 657 -3.39 -8.44 34.47
CA SER A 657 -3.38 -8.80 35.90
C SER A 657 -2.87 -10.23 36.11
N ARG A 658 -3.31 -11.19 35.29
CA ARG A 658 -2.78 -12.57 35.31
C ARG A 658 -1.29 -12.62 35.00
N ALA A 659 -0.83 -11.86 34.01
CA ALA A 659 0.59 -11.76 33.66
C ALA A 659 1.43 -11.18 34.81
N ALA A 660 0.98 -10.08 35.43
CA ALA A 660 1.67 -9.48 36.57
C ALA A 660 1.80 -10.45 37.75
N THR A 661 0.71 -11.19 38.09
CA THR A 661 0.75 -12.21 39.15
C THR A 661 1.64 -13.41 38.80
N SER A 662 1.70 -13.83 37.54
CA SER A 662 2.63 -14.86 37.08
C SER A 662 4.09 -14.39 37.23
N LEU A 663 4.42 -13.19 36.76
CA LEU A 663 5.76 -12.62 36.87
C LEU A 663 6.19 -12.40 38.34
N GLU A 664 5.29 -11.89 39.18
CA GLU A 664 5.57 -11.70 40.62
C GLU A 664 5.86 -13.04 41.32
N ARG A 665 5.14 -14.11 40.96
CA ARG A 665 5.41 -15.46 41.45
C ARG A 665 6.78 -15.97 40.99
N ALA A 666 7.10 -15.83 39.70
CA ALA A 666 8.39 -16.24 39.14
C ALA A 666 9.55 -15.47 39.79
N LEU A 667 9.44 -14.15 39.95
CA LEU A 667 10.42 -13.33 40.64
C LEU A 667 10.54 -13.69 42.14
N SER A 668 9.47 -14.14 42.78
CA SER A 668 9.49 -14.57 44.17
C SER A 668 10.22 -15.90 44.38
N THR A 669 10.05 -16.87 43.48
CA THR A 669 10.73 -18.18 43.54
C THR A 669 12.15 -18.15 42.98
N LEU A 670 12.51 -17.13 42.18
CA LEU A 670 13.82 -17.01 41.56
C LEU A 670 14.95 -16.87 42.60
N VAL A 671 15.89 -17.81 42.59
CA VAL A 671 17.17 -17.73 43.29
C VAL A 671 18.25 -17.38 42.27
N LEU A 672 18.70 -16.12 42.27
CA LEU A 672 19.83 -15.67 41.45
C LEU A 672 21.15 -16.13 42.10
N PRO A 673 22.14 -16.61 41.33
CA PRO A 673 23.48 -16.83 41.84
C PRO A 673 24.04 -15.53 42.41
N VAL A 674 24.61 -15.57 43.62
CA VAL A 674 25.32 -14.43 44.19
C VAL A 674 26.57 -14.20 43.34
N GLY A 675 26.54 -13.13 42.53
CA GLY A 675 27.72 -12.69 41.80
C GLY A 675 28.85 -12.41 42.78
N ARG A 676 30.07 -12.89 42.48
CA ARG A 676 31.27 -12.51 43.24
C ARG A 676 31.39 -10.98 43.19
N SER A 677 31.10 -10.32 44.30
CA SER A 677 31.44 -8.92 44.50
C SER A 677 32.93 -8.75 44.27
N SER A 678 33.32 -7.78 43.45
CA SER A 678 34.72 -7.44 43.26
C SER A 678 35.24 -6.73 44.51
N GLU A 679 35.68 -7.51 45.50
CA GLU A 679 36.55 -7.03 46.56
C GLU A 679 37.91 -6.70 45.94
N ALA A 680 38.03 -5.46 45.48
CA ALA A 680 39.27 -4.83 45.04
C ALA A 680 39.32 -3.36 45.49
N GLU A 681 38.93 -3.10 46.75
CA GLU A 681 39.31 -1.84 47.41
C GLU A 681 40.83 -1.80 47.56
N THR A 682 41.51 -1.10 46.65
CA THR A 682 42.89 -0.66 46.89
C THR A 682 42.86 0.81 47.30
N LYS A 683 43.17 1.06 48.57
CA LYS A 683 43.26 2.41 49.16
C LYS A 683 44.25 3.29 48.40
N GLN A 684 43.86 4.53 48.10
CA GLN A 684 44.78 5.67 48.08
C GLN A 684 44.05 6.93 48.57
N GLN A 685 44.73 7.72 49.40
CA GLN A 685 44.22 8.93 50.04
C GLN A 685 44.48 10.19 49.18
N PRO A 686 43.81 11.31 49.46
CA PRO A 686 43.87 12.51 48.62
C PRO A 686 45.04 13.43 48.98
N GLU A 687 45.67 14.04 47.97
CA GLU A 687 46.51 15.24 48.15
C GLU A 687 46.14 16.36 47.17
N ASN A 688 46.42 17.58 47.63
CA ASN A 688 45.87 18.86 47.21
C ASN A 688 46.22 19.33 45.78
N ALA A 689 45.37 20.19 45.22
CA ALA A 689 45.70 21.09 44.11
C ALA A 689 46.75 22.16 44.53
N PRO A 690 47.41 22.80 43.55
CA PRO A 690 47.11 24.22 43.34
C PRO A 690 47.08 24.68 41.85
N GLN A 691 46.87 25.99 41.67
CA GLN A 691 46.42 26.66 40.44
C GLN A 691 47.56 27.25 39.57
N ALA A 692 47.15 27.77 38.39
CA ALA A 692 47.57 29.05 37.77
C ALA A 692 48.63 29.10 36.63
N HIS A 693 48.16 29.67 35.50
CA HIS A 693 48.80 30.63 34.57
C HIS A 693 50.30 30.57 34.22
N THR A 694 50.63 30.54 32.91
CA THR A 694 51.10 31.71 32.09
C THR A 694 51.64 31.29 30.69
N SER A 695 51.72 32.23 29.75
CA SER A 695 52.11 32.06 28.32
C SER A 695 53.62 32.29 28.08
N PRO A 696 54.14 31.95 26.87
CA PRO A 696 54.40 33.02 25.87
C PRO A 696 54.13 32.59 24.41
N PRO A 697 53.91 33.53 23.45
CA PRO A 697 55.06 33.99 22.62
C PRO A 697 55.00 35.45 22.11
N ALA A 698 56.17 36.06 21.87
CA ALA A 698 56.43 37.25 21.04
C ALA A 698 57.95 37.27 20.71
N PRO A 699 58.45 37.88 19.60
CA PRO A 699 58.29 39.32 19.34
C PRO A 699 57.95 39.74 17.87
N GLU A 700 57.17 40.83 17.79
CA GLU A 700 57.25 42.02 16.89
C GLU A 700 57.54 41.88 15.36
N SER A 701 57.00 42.72 14.46
CA SER A 701 56.69 44.16 14.63
C SER A 701 55.73 44.76 13.58
N LYS A 702 55.07 45.89 13.95
CA LYS A 702 54.58 47.03 13.11
C LYS A 702 53.54 46.74 11.99
N GLN A 703 52.37 47.39 11.91
CA GLN A 703 52.04 48.82 12.12
C GLN A 703 50.51 49.06 12.29
N SER A 704 50.13 50.26 12.75
CA SER A 704 48.76 50.76 13.01
C SER A 704 48.38 51.87 11.96
N PRO A 705 47.26 52.65 12.01
CA PRO A 705 46.27 52.85 13.10
C PRO A 705 44.75 53.06 12.76
N PHE A 706 43.92 52.95 13.81
CA PHE A 706 42.69 53.69 14.20
C PHE A 706 41.74 54.38 13.18
N VAL A 707 40.41 54.28 13.41
CA VAL A 707 39.50 55.31 14.00
C VAL A 707 37.99 54.88 13.90
N THR A 708 37.20 55.13 14.94
CA THR A 708 35.72 55.04 15.07
C THR A 708 35.12 56.43 15.37
N PRO A 709 33.77 56.68 15.49
CA PRO A 709 32.59 55.86 15.17
C PRO A 709 31.74 56.54 14.05
N PRO A 710 30.57 57.23 14.18
CA PRO A 710 29.60 57.47 15.28
C PRO A 710 28.18 56.85 15.05
N ARG A 711 27.22 57.21 15.93
CA ARG A 711 25.74 57.15 15.78
C ARG A 711 25.21 58.58 15.94
N ARG A 712 24.00 58.91 15.43
CA ARG A 712 22.77 59.33 16.18
C ARG A 712 21.82 60.25 15.39
N GLU A 713 20.54 60.22 15.82
CA GLU A 713 19.53 61.31 15.79
C GLU A 713 19.03 61.82 14.41
N ASP A 714 17.75 62.16 14.20
CA ASP A 714 16.49 61.92 14.95
C ASP A 714 15.25 62.31 14.07
N GLN A 715 14.01 62.06 14.52
CA GLN A 715 12.73 62.69 14.08
C GLN A 715 12.16 62.33 12.66
N VAL A 716 10.84 62.29 12.35
CA VAL A 716 9.57 62.44 13.11
C VAL A 716 8.35 61.93 12.28
N GLU A 717 7.26 61.49 12.95
CA GLU A 717 5.85 61.29 12.44
C GLU A 717 5.54 60.24 11.33
N ALA A 718 4.40 59.51 11.30
CA ALA A 718 3.25 59.40 12.21
C ALA A 718 2.55 58.00 12.16
N GLU A 719 1.72 57.71 13.16
CA GLU A 719 0.93 56.49 13.43
C GLU A 719 -0.50 56.52 12.79
N PRO A 720 -1.44 55.55 13.03
CA PRO A 720 -1.34 54.10 13.28
C PRO A 720 -2.42 53.24 12.52
N SER A 721 -2.34 51.91 12.60
CA SER A 721 -3.51 51.07 12.99
C SER A 721 -3.10 49.68 13.49
N GLU A 722 -3.92 49.09 14.36
CA GLU A 722 -3.58 47.94 15.21
C GLU A 722 -3.97 46.57 14.60
N ALA A 723 -3.25 45.50 14.97
CA ALA A 723 -3.87 44.30 15.57
C ALA A 723 -2.85 43.24 16.05
N MET A 724 -2.65 43.18 17.37
CA MET A 724 -2.28 42.02 18.21
C MET A 724 -1.54 40.80 17.60
N LYS A 725 -0.27 40.66 17.99
CA LYS A 725 0.38 39.34 18.16
C LYS A 725 -0.36 38.50 19.21
N LYS A 726 -0.78 37.28 18.88
CA LYS A 726 -1.14 36.23 19.86
C LYS A 726 -0.35 34.95 19.58
N LYS A 727 0.36 34.45 20.59
CA LYS A 727 1.02 33.13 20.55
C LYS A 727 -0.05 32.03 20.39
N PRO A 728 0.23 30.94 19.65
CA PRO A 728 -0.72 29.84 19.52
C PRO A 728 -0.93 29.15 20.87
N LYS A 729 -2.18 29.03 21.31
CA LYS A 729 -2.57 28.19 22.44
C LYS A 729 -2.77 26.76 21.95
N THR A 730 -2.04 25.81 22.51
CA THR A 730 -2.38 24.39 22.46
C THR A 730 -3.72 24.16 23.15
N MET A 731 -4.77 23.91 22.37
CA MET A 731 -6.06 23.45 22.89
C MET A 731 -6.11 21.92 22.82
N LYS A 732 -6.15 21.26 23.99
CA LYS A 732 -6.74 19.92 24.09
C LYS A 732 -8.18 19.97 23.55
N LYS A 733 -8.56 19.00 22.73
CA LYS A 733 -9.93 18.81 22.24
C LYS A 733 -10.26 17.32 22.23
N ASP A 734 -11.34 16.96 22.90
CA ASP A 734 -11.78 15.58 23.11
C ASP A 734 -12.10 14.89 21.77
N LEU A 735 -11.50 13.73 21.51
CA LEU A 735 -11.76 12.91 20.33
C LEU A 735 -12.85 11.88 20.63
N GLN A 736 -14.12 12.32 20.65
CA GLN A 736 -15.26 11.40 20.68
C GLN A 736 -15.42 10.62 19.35
N GLN A 737 -14.72 9.48 19.27
CA GLN A 737 -14.85 8.52 18.17
C GLN A 737 -15.93 7.47 18.47
N ARG A 738 -16.99 7.43 17.66
CA ARG A 738 -17.94 6.30 17.61
C ARG A 738 -17.48 5.27 16.59
N THR A 739 -17.84 4.00 16.79
CA THR A 739 -17.48 2.92 15.86
C THR A 739 -18.33 2.97 14.59
N MET A 740 -17.90 2.24 13.54
CA MET A 740 -18.72 2.03 12.35
C MET A 740 -20.05 1.32 12.67
N GLN A 741 -20.05 0.40 13.65
CA GLN A 741 -21.26 -0.35 14.04
C GLN A 741 -22.33 0.57 14.65
N ASP A 742 -21.93 1.58 15.44
CA ASP A 742 -22.82 2.58 16.05
C ASP A 742 -23.55 3.46 15.02
N PHE A 743 -23.10 3.48 13.76
CA PHE A 743 -23.70 4.26 12.68
C PHE A 743 -24.66 3.45 11.78
N PHE A 744 -24.58 2.12 11.80
CA PHE A 744 -25.46 1.21 11.05
C PHE A 744 -26.52 0.52 11.92
N ALA A 745 -26.45 0.67 13.25
CA ALA A 745 -27.55 0.29 14.12
C ALA A 745 -28.83 1.07 13.73
N PRO A 746 -29.98 0.40 13.50
CA PRO A 746 -31.24 1.11 13.38
C PRO A 746 -31.50 1.88 14.67
N LYS A 747 -31.86 3.16 14.55
CA LYS A 747 -32.27 3.95 15.71
C LYS A 747 -33.48 3.26 16.36
N LYS A 748 -33.39 3.00 17.67
CA LYS A 748 -34.57 2.79 18.51
C LYS A 748 -35.37 4.09 18.63
#